data_AF-A0A7X3UIP8-F1
#
_entry.id   AF-A0A7X3UIP8-F1
#
_cell.length_a   1.000
_cell.length_b   1.000
_cell.length_c   1.000
_cell.angle_alpha   90.00
_cell.angle_beta   90.00
_cell.angle_gamma   90.00
#
_symmetry.space_group_name_H-M   'P 1'
#
loop_
_entity.id
_entity.type
_entity.pdbx_description
1 polymer ?
#
loop_
_entity_poly.entity_id
_entity_poly.type
_entity_poly.pdbx_seq_one_letter_code
_entity_poly.pdbx_strand_id
1 'polypeptide(L)'
;MKANDVTLIQRVLDGDQDAFTTLVNKYQKSVHALVWRKIGDFHIAEELTQDVFLKAYKRLSTLKRPEQFPGWLYVIATRHCFSWLRKKRVPTRSLDAMPMDELEEVYYAQYEADRGETAAMEQRRELVKRLLKKLPESERTVVTLYYLAEMSGEEISQFLGVSPNTVRSRLHRARQRLQKEESLIQEVFGSFQLSPHLTENIVREIARIKPTSAPVSKPWLPWGFSFASTFLVILMIGTSPRALSRFQQPYNFNATSAMTIELIDTPIIQVSARESDTRTQFGISDTHGRNKGAGFQSEPLRFAAAQAEDIGIPVSKAEWVQTKGPGGISGAGLFLASDQTLYAIAKTGLYRLSETEDAWTLVSTSGPNREFNPVMAERDGTLYLLTGNELLVSIDEGKTWNSLGERPEGRAIDLIITDTAMYLVLQKEMFRSEDVGNLWEPIGRNLRADNVPEAGAPNFRIWEALAVDNTLFVGTSQGLFRLTDEWEKLSIPVPHGIFSLAATGDRLYVGTIANPPHGPHAAVFYSTDFGDSWTDITPNTDEHPVKIITSVRVIPANGTLMLKGSLGVLLSDDEGETWTDPNPGPHTFGAFPVVALDADNFYGIYTSGIRRSTDGGATWGPFTIGIVNSHISKLVALENVLYALTPDEMLKSADGGESWESISSIKTNAKASLDTANGVLYASNSELSDGVTLFRISDDGNGLLPVEGVPDFEEGTFLEELEKIIEAGEDDVDADKIQEMFRANQARVIGEWKTNGTFTLSDNTVFMEYKRKLFRWRRGETAWHYTGLEDQGGISPIDGKGFTLAASANTVYAGKREGELFLSLDAGDTWRNVTENLAFPFGHFKEIHFAGSTAYVSTDIGVMRSQDGETWDVVTNVDGNGLMMDRIVVDGVRVYGACDSGIYEVDKQTNAWKRIAAELPHPATALVSVEGRTFYIGTKQNGVFRFQRNDL
;
A
#
# COMPACT_ATOMS: atom_id res chain seq x y z
N MET A 1 17.47 31.53 19.86
CA MET A 1 17.12 31.46 21.30
C MET A 1 16.08 30.37 21.50
N LYS A 2 16.23 29.47 22.50
CA LYS A 2 15.11 28.60 22.90
C LYS A 2 14.04 29.48 23.55
N ALA A 3 12.85 29.55 22.96
CA ALA A 3 11.72 30.25 23.58
C ALA A 3 11.34 29.55 24.90
N ASN A 4 11.11 30.32 25.96
CA ASN A 4 10.62 29.78 27.23
C ASN A 4 9.12 29.49 27.08
N ASP A 5 8.68 28.28 27.43
CA ASP A 5 7.27 27.88 27.33
C ASP A 5 6.37 28.80 28.16
N VAL A 6 6.86 29.31 29.29
CA VAL A 6 6.15 30.32 30.10
C VAL A 6 5.82 31.57 29.27
N THR A 7 6.74 32.02 28.43
CA THR A 7 6.56 33.19 27.55
C THR A 7 5.63 32.89 26.39
N LEU A 8 5.68 31.68 25.81
CA LEU A 8 4.75 31.27 24.78
C LEU A 8 3.31 31.16 25.33
N ILE A 9 3.14 30.50 26.48
CA ILE A 9 1.83 30.35 27.14
C ILE A 9 1.24 31.72 27.47
N GLN A 10 2.03 32.67 27.97
CA GLN A 10 1.54 34.02 28.24
C GLN A 10 1.05 34.70 26.95
N ARG A 11 1.83 34.66 25.85
CA ARG A 11 1.42 35.20 24.55
C ARG A 11 0.11 34.58 24.05
N VAL A 12 -0.09 33.27 24.20
CA VAL A 12 -1.36 32.61 23.82
C VAL A 12 -2.54 33.11 24.65
N LEU A 13 -2.34 33.33 25.96
CA LEU A 13 -3.37 33.91 26.83
C LEU A 13 -3.65 35.39 26.49
N ASP A 14 -2.67 36.10 25.96
CA ASP A 14 -2.77 37.47 25.45
C ASP A 14 -3.38 37.53 24.01
N GLY A 15 -3.72 36.39 23.40
CA GLY A 15 -4.41 36.28 22.11
C GLY A 15 -3.55 35.93 20.89
N ASP A 16 -2.25 35.67 21.09
CA ASP A 16 -1.31 35.30 20.03
C ASP A 16 -1.44 33.81 19.65
N GLN A 17 -2.06 33.54 18.50
CA GLN A 17 -2.28 32.17 18.02
C GLN A 17 -0.97 31.50 17.54
N ASP A 18 -0.02 32.26 16.99
CA ASP A 18 1.27 31.74 16.51
C ASP A 18 2.16 31.25 17.67
N ALA A 19 2.02 31.85 18.85
CA ALA A 19 2.63 31.33 20.07
C ALA A 19 2.09 29.95 20.46
N PHE A 20 0.84 29.60 20.12
CA PHE A 20 0.31 28.25 20.33
C PHE A 20 0.78 27.28 19.26
N THR A 21 0.85 27.70 17.99
CA THR A 21 1.50 26.95 16.90
C THR A 21 2.92 26.53 17.29
N THR A 22 3.66 27.41 17.95
CA THR A 22 5.00 27.13 18.47
C THR A 22 5.00 26.04 19.58
N LEU A 23 3.99 26.02 20.46
CA LEU A 23 3.82 24.98 21.48
C LEU A 23 3.37 23.64 20.87
N VAL A 24 2.49 23.64 19.87
CA VAL A 24 2.07 22.44 19.14
C VAL A 24 3.29 21.80 18.46
N ASN A 25 4.02 22.59 17.67
CA ASN A 25 5.24 22.14 16.99
C ASN A 25 6.26 21.50 17.95
N LYS A 26 6.42 22.06 19.15
CA LYS A 26 7.35 21.55 20.17
C LYS A 26 6.91 20.24 20.82
N TYR A 27 5.61 20.01 21.00
CA TYR A 27 5.09 18.90 21.82
C TYR A 27 4.33 17.83 21.03
N GLN A 28 4.04 18.03 19.74
CA GLN A 28 3.22 17.10 18.94
C GLN A 28 3.79 15.68 18.86
N LYS A 29 5.10 15.51 18.59
CA LYS A 29 5.77 14.19 18.62
C LYS A 29 5.57 13.49 19.97
N SER A 30 5.80 14.18 21.09
CA SER A 30 5.68 13.64 22.45
C SER A 30 4.26 13.23 22.83
N VAL A 31 3.26 14.04 22.45
CA VAL A 31 1.84 13.71 22.68
C VAL A 31 1.42 12.55 21.80
N HIS A 32 1.77 12.57 20.51
CA HIS A 32 1.42 11.50 19.57
C HIS A 32 1.99 10.15 20.01
N ALA A 33 3.29 10.09 20.31
CA ALA A 33 3.94 8.87 20.81
C ALA A 33 3.28 8.35 22.10
N LEU A 34 2.84 9.24 23.00
CA LEU A 34 2.12 8.86 24.23
C LEU A 34 0.72 8.31 23.97
N VAL A 35 -0.02 8.91 23.05
CA VAL A 35 -1.38 8.50 22.65
C VAL A 35 -1.30 7.15 21.93
N TRP A 36 -0.43 7.04 20.92
CA TRP A 36 -0.17 5.79 20.19
C TRP A 36 0.21 4.65 21.14
N ARG A 37 1.12 4.89 22.10
CA ARG A 37 1.49 3.92 23.15
C ARG A 37 0.32 3.45 24.03
N LYS A 38 -0.77 4.22 24.12
CA LYS A 38 -1.97 3.88 24.91
C LYS A 38 -3.09 3.26 24.08
N ILE A 39 -3.21 3.63 22.81
CA ILE A 39 -4.32 3.24 21.92
C ILE A 39 -3.92 2.07 21.01
N GLY A 40 -2.69 2.06 20.49
CA GLY A 40 -2.13 0.98 19.66
C GLY A 40 -2.51 1.05 18.18
N ASP A 41 -3.11 2.16 17.74
CA ASP A 41 -3.51 2.45 16.37
C ASP A 41 -2.92 3.83 16.00
N PHE A 42 -2.34 3.97 14.80
CA PHE A 42 -1.64 5.19 14.38
C PHE A 42 -2.59 6.32 13.99
N HIS A 43 -3.56 6.05 13.11
CA HIS A 43 -4.50 7.07 12.63
C HIS A 43 -5.40 7.57 13.75
N ILE A 44 -5.89 6.67 14.62
CA ILE A 44 -6.65 7.05 15.81
C ILE A 44 -5.77 7.81 16.81
N ALA A 45 -4.46 7.52 16.88
CA ALA A 45 -3.55 8.30 17.72
C ALA A 45 -3.31 9.71 17.20
N GLU A 46 -3.31 9.92 15.88
CA GLU A 46 -3.21 11.24 15.27
C GLU A 46 -4.47 12.07 15.52
N GLU A 47 -5.65 11.51 15.27
CA GLU A 47 -6.96 12.12 15.60
C GLU A 47 -7.03 12.52 17.08
N LEU A 48 -6.76 11.58 17.98
CA LEU A 48 -6.78 11.84 19.43
C LEU A 48 -5.68 12.83 19.85
N THR A 49 -4.59 12.98 19.09
CA THR A 49 -3.55 13.98 19.37
C THR A 49 -4.02 15.39 19.01
N GLN A 50 -4.67 15.58 17.86
CA GLN A 50 -5.37 16.82 17.56
C GLN A 50 -6.36 17.16 18.68
N ASP A 51 -7.16 16.17 19.08
CA ASP A 51 -8.20 16.32 20.08
C ASP A 51 -7.64 16.55 21.51
N VAL A 52 -6.37 16.17 21.78
CA VAL A 52 -5.61 16.60 22.97
C VAL A 52 -5.20 18.07 22.88
N PHE A 53 -4.64 18.53 21.75
CA PHE A 53 -4.20 19.93 21.61
C PHE A 53 -5.38 20.91 21.62
N LEU A 54 -6.52 20.55 21.02
CA LEU A 54 -7.76 21.33 21.11
C LEU A 54 -8.27 21.42 22.55
N LYS A 55 -8.19 20.34 23.34
CA LYS A 55 -8.52 20.34 24.77
C LYS A 55 -7.51 21.11 25.61
N ALA A 56 -6.23 21.11 25.23
CA ALA A 56 -5.18 21.88 25.88
C ALA A 56 -5.38 23.39 25.62
N TYR A 57 -5.63 23.80 24.38
CA TYR A 57 -5.95 25.19 24.02
C TYR A 57 -7.17 25.70 24.80
N LYS A 58 -8.30 24.99 24.72
CA LYS A 58 -9.55 25.32 25.45
C LYS A 58 -9.41 25.37 26.98
N ARG A 59 -8.34 24.80 27.55
CA ARG A 59 -8.08 24.76 28.99
C ARG A 59 -6.81 25.48 29.42
N LEU A 60 -6.10 26.16 28.52
CA LEU A 60 -4.77 26.71 28.81
C LEU A 60 -4.80 27.73 29.97
N SER A 61 -5.88 28.52 30.05
CA SER A 61 -6.16 29.46 31.14
C SER A 61 -6.34 28.80 32.53
N THR A 62 -6.49 27.47 32.60
CA THR A 62 -6.58 26.72 33.87
C THR A 62 -5.21 26.28 34.40
N LEU A 63 -4.13 26.47 33.63
CA LEU A 63 -2.76 26.13 34.01
C LEU A 63 -2.18 27.15 35.01
N LYS A 64 -2.30 26.85 36.31
CA LYS A 64 -1.81 27.73 37.39
C LYS A 64 -0.30 27.89 37.48
N ARG A 65 0.47 26.98 36.84
CA ARG A 65 1.93 26.92 36.89
C ARG A 65 2.45 26.65 35.48
N PRO A 66 2.72 27.69 34.67
CA PRO A 66 3.13 27.54 33.27
C PRO A 66 4.38 26.68 33.07
N GLU A 67 5.28 26.64 34.05
CA GLU A 67 6.46 25.78 34.07
C GLU A 67 6.14 24.26 34.19
N GLN A 68 4.89 23.90 34.46
CA GLN A 68 4.41 22.51 34.52
C GLN A 68 3.65 22.08 33.25
N PHE A 69 3.64 22.89 32.20
CA PHE A 69 2.92 22.62 30.94
C PHE A 69 3.15 21.20 30.37
N PRO A 70 4.38 20.64 30.30
CA PRO A 70 4.59 19.30 29.76
C PRO A 70 3.85 18.20 30.54
N GLY A 71 3.95 18.25 31.88
CA GLY A 71 3.26 17.29 32.76
C GLY A 71 1.74 17.48 32.79
N TRP A 72 1.26 18.72 32.62
CA TRP A 72 -0.17 19.02 32.48
C TRP A 72 -0.74 18.47 31.17
N LEU A 73 -0.01 18.64 30.05
CA LEU A 73 -0.35 18.09 28.74
C LEU A 73 -0.37 16.55 28.75
N TYR A 74 0.62 15.91 29.39
CA TYR A 74 0.63 14.46 29.65
C TYR A 74 -0.63 13.96 30.38
N VAL A 75 -1.13 14.72 31.38
CA VAL A 75 -2.35 14.39 32.11
C VAL A 75 -3.60 14.52 31.23
N ILE A 76 -3.67 15.53 30.36
CA ILE A 76 -4.79 15.68 29.39
C ILE A 76 -4.79 14.49 28.43
N ALA A 77 -3.66 14.20 27.79
CA ALA A 77 -3.50 13.08 26.87
C ALA A 77 -3.86 11.74 27.51
N THR A 78 -3.33 11.47 28.70
CA THR A 78 -3.59 10.22 29.43
C THR A 78 -5.06 10.06 29.80
N ARG A 79 -5.72 11.13 30.29
CA ARG A 79 -7.16 11.10 30.61
C ARG A 79 -8.02 10.92 29.36
N HIS A 80 -7.65 11.54 28.25
CA HIS A 80 -8.38 11.39 27.01
C HIS A 80 -8.33 9.96 26.47
N CYS A 81 -7.13 9.36 26.43
CA CYS A 81 -6.94 7.95 26.06
C CYS A 81 -7.77 7.01 26.96
N PHE A 82 -7.76 7.22 28.28
CA PHE A 82 -8.57 6.40 29.19
C PHE A 82 -10.08 6.60 29.00
N SER A 83 -10.53 7.81 28.65
CA SER A 83 -11.94 8.08 28.33
C SER A 83 -12.37 7.38 27.04
N TRP A 84 -11.49 7.30 26.04
CA TRP A 84 -11.72 6.58 24.79
C TRP A 84 -11.76 5.06 25.04
N LEU A 85 -10.72 4.52 25.71
CA LEU A 85 -10.62 3.08 26.05
C LEU A 85 -11.78 2.60 26.94
N ARG A 86 -12.32 3.44 27.82
CA ARG A 86 -13.49 3.12 28.66
C ARG A 86 -14.79 3.00 27.86
N LYS A 87 -14.94 3.72 26.74
CA LYS A 87 -16.08 3.54 25.82
C LYS A 87 -16.00 2.25 25.00
N LYS A 88 -14.81 1.63 24.89
CA LYS A 88 -14.50 0.48 24.01
C LYS A 88 -14.39 -0.89 24.71
N ARG A 89 -14.74 -1.05 26.00
CA ARG A 89 -14.47 -2.30 26.78
C ARG A 89 -15.54 -2.75 27.79
N VAL A 90 -16.49 -3.58 27.33
CA VAL A 90 -17.25 -4.63 28.08
C VAL A 90 -17.89 -5.58 27.03
N PRO A 91 -18.00 -6.92 27.17
CA PRO A 91 -17.10 -7.95 27.71
C PRO A 91 -16.81 -9.12 26.69
N THR A 92 -16.08 -10.17 27.12
CA THR A 92 -15.53 -11.28 26.30
C THR A 92 -16.43 -12.53 26.18
N ARG A 93 -16.56 -13.17 24.98
CA ARG A 93 -16.73 -14.65 24.81
C ARG A 93 -16.42 -15.19 23.39
N SER A 94 -16.79 -16.45 23.11
CA SER A 94 -16.12 -17.45 22.23
C SER A 94 -16.83 -17.78 20.90
N LEU A 95 -16.02 -18.22 19.92
CA LEU A 95 -16.29 -19.09 18.74
C LEU A 95 -17.20 -18.61 17.58
N ASP A 96 -16.90 -19.22 16.42
CA ASP A 96 -17.62 -19.33 15.13
C ASP A 96 -17.45 -18.24 14.03
N ALA A 97 -17.60 -18.74 12.78
CA ALA A 97 -17.58 -18.10 11.46
C ALA A 97 -16.23 -17.81 10.74
N MET A 98 -16.18 -18.20 9.46
CA MET A 98 -15.09 -18.12 8.47
C MET A 98 -15.72 -17.79 7.10
N PRO A 99 -15.01 -17.05 6.21
CA PRO A 99 -15.28 -17.13 4.76
C PRO A 99 -14.07 -17.58 3.92
N MET A 100 -14.36 -17.85 2.65
CA MET A 100 -13.40 -18.23 1.59
C MET A 100 -12.76 -16.98 0.94
N ASP A 101 -12.26 -16.03 1.73
CA ASP A 101 -11.38 -14.98 1.21
C ASP A 101 -9.94 -15.48 1.02
N GLU A 102 -9.48 -16.50 1.76
CA GLU A 102 -8.04 -16.83 1.89
C GLU A 102 -7.33 -17.43 0.66
N LEU A 103 -8.04 -18.04 -0.30
CA LEU A 103 -7.42 -18.49 -1.55
C LEU A 103 -7.33 -17.33 -2.56
N GLU A 104 -8.37 -16.50 -2.63
CA GLU A 104 -8.33 -15.25 -3.39
C GLU A 104 -7.33 -14.28 -2.75
N GLU A 105 -7.17 -14.25 -1.42
CA GLU A 105 -6.22 -13.43 -0.68
C GLU A 105 -4.77 -13.80 -1.00
N VAL A 106 -4.46 -15.01 -1.45
CA VAL A 106 -3.11 -15.35 -1.97
C VAL A 106 -2.89 -14.71 -3.35
N TYR A 107 -3.84 -14.83 -4.27
CA TYR A 107 -3.78 -14.15 -5.58
C TYR A 107 -3.97 -12.62 -5.48
N TYR A 108 -4.63 -12.13 -4.43
CA TYR A 108 -4.84 -10.71 -4.15
C TYR A 108 -3.68 -10.13 -3.32
N ALA A 109 -2.97 -10.94 -2.54
CA ALA A 109 -1.67 -10.61 -1.96
C ALA A 109 -0.55 -10.66 -3.00
N GLN A 110 -0.73 -11.37 -4.12
CA GLN A 110 0.13 -11.24 -5.32
C GLN A 110 -0.11 -9.88 -6.02
N TYR A 111 -1.34 -9.36 -6.00
CA TYR A 111 -1.68 -7.98 -6.40
C TYR A 111 -1.26 -6.90 -5.37
N GLU A 112 -1.34 -7.18 -4.06
CA GLU A 112 -0.88 -6.25 -3.00
C GLU A 112 0.64 -6.36 -2.72
N ALA A 113 1.33 -7.40 -3.18
CA ALA A 113 2.80 -7.47 -3.24
C ALA A 113 3.35 -6.35 -4.12
N ASP A 114 2.66 -6.04 -5.21
CA ASP A 114 2.95 -4.87 -6.06
C ASP A 114 2.68 -3.52 -5.32
N ARG A 115 2.08 -3.53 -4.12
CA ARG A 115 1.94 -2.41 -3.17
C ARG A 115 2.93 -2.49 -1.98
N GLY A 116 4.05 -3.18 -2.15
CA GLY A 116 4.99 -3.64 -1.11
C GLY A 116 5.62 -2.64 -0.12
N GLU A 117 5.21 -1.37 -0.07
CA GLU A 117 5.72 -0.41 0.93
C GLU A 117 4.72 -0.20 2.09
N THR A 118 3.43 -0.01 1.82
CA THR A 118 2.43 0.27 2.86
C THR A 118 2.10 -0.97 3.71
N ALA A 119 1.91 -2.13 3.06
CA ALA A 119 1.58 -3.37 3.75
C ALA A 119 2.77 -3.93 4.55
N ALA A 120 3.99 -3.89 4.00
CA ALA A 120 5.20 -4.28 4.70
C ALA A 120 5.47 -3.38 5.92
N MET A 121 5.26 -2.07 5.78
CA MET A 121 5.35 -1.13 6.90
C MET A 121 4.31 -1.47 7.99
N GLU A 122 3.05 -1.76 7.64
CA GLU A 122 2.02 -2.11 8.63
C GLU A 122 2.30 -3.44 9.35
N GLN A 123 2.82 -4.45 8.64
CA GLN A 123 3.29 -5.69 9.25
C GLN A 123 4.46 -5.46 10.22
N ARG A 124 5.43 -4.61 9.85
CA ARG A 124 6.55 -4.20 10.71
C ARG A 124 6.08 -3.41 11.93
N ARG A 125 5.09 -2.52 11.78
CA ARG A 125 4.43 -1.79 12.88
C ARG A 125 3.74 -2.72 13.88
N GLU A 126 2.98 -3.71 13.40
CA GLU A 126 2.32 -4.69 14.28
C GLU A 126 3.35 -5.63 14.96
N LEU A 127 4.47 -5.95 14.29
CA LEU A 127 5.58 -6.67 14.91
C LEU A 127 6.20 -5.86 16.07
N VAL A 128 6.52 -4.58 15.86
CA VAL A 128 7.02 -3.68 16.91
C VAL A 128 6.01 -3.50 18.05
N LYS A 129 4.71 -3.36 17.74
CA LYS A 129 3.62 -3.32 18.73
C LYS A 129 3.54 -4.59 19.58
N ARG A 130 3.71 -5.78 18.99
CA ARG A 130 3.83 -7.06 19.71
C ARG A 130 5.08 -7.13 20.59
N LEU A 131 6.22 -6.66 20.11
CA LEU A 131 7.48 -6.63 20.88
C LEU A 131 7.38 -5.69 22.10
N LEU A 132 6.91 -4.46 21.89
CA LEU A 132 6.67 -3.49 22.95
C LEU A 132 5.65 -4.02 23.99
N LYS A 133 4.69 -4.85 23.57
CA LYS A 133 3.72 -5.49 24.47
C LYS A 133 4.38 -6.41 25.52
N LYS A 134 5.57 -6.96 25.24
CA LYS A 134 6.38 -7.75 26.19
C LYS A 134 6.96 -6.90 27.34
N LEU A 135 7.14 -5.58 27.16
CA LEU A 135 7.68 -4.69 28.18
C LEU A 135 6.65 -4.32 29.26
N PRO A 136 7.06 -4.18 30.54
CA PRO A 136 6.28 -3.47 31.56
C PRO A 136 5.86 -2.07 31.09
N GLU A 137 4.65 -1.63 31.44
CA GLU A 137 4.09 -0.34 30.96
C GLU A 137 5.03 0.86 31.18
N SER A 138 5.70 0.92 32.34
CA SER A 138 6.62 2.02 32.65
C SER A 138 7.92 2.01 31.83
N GLU A 139 8.33 0.84 31.33
CA GLU A 139 9.51 0.65 30.47
C GLU A 139 9.13 0.94 29.01
N ARG A 140 8.00 0.38 28.56
CA ARG A 140 7.40 0.64 27.24
C ARG A 140 7.16 2.13 26.97
N THR A 141 6.63 2.85 27.95
CA THR A 141 6.35 4.30 27.82
C THR A 141 7.64 5.10 27.63
N VAL A 142 8.72 4.74 28.33
CA VAL A 142 10.01 5.42 28.20
C VAL A 142 10.67 5.09 26.86
N VAL A 143 10.64 3.84 26.42
CA VAL A 143 11.13 3.43 25.08
C VAL A 143 10.40 4.18 23.98
N THR A 144 9.07 4.20 24.01
CA THR A 144 8.29 4.87 22.95
C THR A 144 8.57 6.38 22.91
N LEU A 145 8.63 7.06 24.06
CA LEU A 145 8.97 8.50 24.08
C LEU A 145 10.42 8.79 23.66
N TYR A 146 11.36 7.87 23.94
CA TYR A 146 12.76 8.05 23.58
C TYR A 146 13.02 7.88 22.09
N TYR A 147 12.46 6.84 21.47
CA TYR A 147 12.72 6.54 20.05
C TYR A 147 11.70 7.16 19.09
N LEU A 148 10.39 7.13 19.40
CA LEU A 148 9.35 7.66 18.49
C LEU A 148 9.13 9.18 18.65
N ALA A 149 9.45 9.74 19.82
CA ALA A 149 9.38 11.19 20.04
C ALA A 149 10.75 11.86 20.24
N GLU A 150 11.85 11.12 20.01
CA GLU A 150 13.24 11.61 20.04
C GLU A 150 13.64 12.33 21.34
N MET A 151 12.91 12.09 22.44
CA MET A 151 13.04 12.88 23.66
C MET A 151 14.27 12.47 24.50
N SER A 152 15.03 13.45 24.98
CA SER A 152 16.09 13.19 25.96
C SER A 152 15.54 12.62 27.28
N GLY A 153 16.38 11.95 28.06
CA GLY A 153 15.97 11.39 29.36
C GLY A 153 15.47 12.46 30.34
N GLU A 154 15.97 13.67 30.21
CA GLU A 154 15.61 14.87 30.95
C GLU A 154 14.25 15.44 30.51
N GLU A 155 13.94 15.44 29.20
CA GLU A 155 12.63 15.83 28.68
C GLU A 155 11.56 14.80 29.02
N ILE A 156 11.85 13.49 28.91
CA ILE A 156 10.97 12.41 29.37
C ILE A 156 10.71 12.52 30.88
N SER A 157 11.72 12.89 31.66
CA SER A 157 11.61 13.12 33.10
C SER A 157 10.61 14.24 33.42
N GLN A 158 10.69 15.36 32.71
CA GLN A 158 9.77 16.50 32.86
C GLN A 158 8.35 16.18 32.38
N PHE A 159 8.22 15.47 31.25
CA PHE A 159 6.93 15.12 30.65
C PHE A 159 6.17 14.05 31.46
N LEU A 160 6.86 13.05 32.00
CA LEU A 160 6.27 12.00 32.84
C LEU A 160 6.17 12.35 34.34
N GLY A 161 6.83 13.42 34.79
CA GLY A 161 6.87 13.81 36.20
C GLY A 161 7.64 12.84 37.11
N VAL A 162 8.71 12.20 36.59
CA VAL A 162 9.56 11.24 37.33
C VAL A 162 11.03 11.65 37.28
N SER A 163 11.87 11.17 38.20
CA SER A 163 13.29 11.58 38.23
C SER A 163 14.10 11.08 37.01
N PRO A 164 15.13 11.80 36.53
CA PRO A 164 15.96 11.37 35.38
C PRO A 164 16.59 9.99 35.59
N ASN A 165 17.04 9.68 36.81
CA ASN A 165 17.56 8.36 37.17
C ASN A 165 16.51 7.25 36.98
N THR A 166 15.23 7.53 37.23
CA THR A 166 14.13 6.58 36.98
C THR A 166 13.94 6.35 35.47
N VAL A 167 14.06 7.40 34.65
CA VAL A 167 13.99 7.28 33.18
C VAL A 167 15.15 6.44 32.64
N ARG A 168 16.39 6.81 32.99
CA ARG A 168 17.60 6.07 32.57
C ARG A 168 17.55 4.59 32.97
N SER A 169 17.11 4.31 34.20
CA SER A 169 16.96 2.93 34.72
C SER A 169 15.86 2.13 33.99
N ARG A 170 14.75 2.76 33.61
CA ARG A 170 13.67 2.13 32.81
C ARG A 170 14.11 1.88 31.37
N LEU A 171 14.75 2.87 30.72
CA LEU A 171 15.26 2.74 29.36
C LEU A 171 16.29 1.60 29.26
N HIS A 172 17.25 1.55 30.20
CA HIS A 172 18.28 0.50 30.23
C HIS A 172 17.70 -0.91 30.36
N ARG A 173 16.75 -1.13 31.30
CA ARG A 173 16.07 -2.43 31.42
C ARG A 173 15.22 -2.77 30.19
N ALA A 174 14.63 -1.76 29.56
CA ALA A 174 13.84 -1.98 28.36
C ALA A 174 14.71 -2.42 27.17
N ARG A 175 15.88 -1.80 26.97
CA ARG A 175 16.88 -2.23 25.98
C ARG A 175 17.36 -3.65 26.24
N GLN A 176 17.72 -3.99 27.48
CA GLN A 176 18.10 -5.36 27.86
C GLN A 176 16.99 -6.41 27.57
N ARG A 177 15.72 -6.02 27.63
CA ARG A 177 14.57 -6.90 27.31
C ARG A 177 14.23 -6.97 25.82
N LEU A 178 14.78 -6.08 25.00
CA LEU A 178 14.56 -5.96 23.56
C LEU A 178 15.87 -6.15 22.78
N GLN A 179 16.88 -6.79 23.38
CA GLN A 179 18.27 -6.70 22.93
C GLN A 179 18.50 -7.27 21.52
N LYS A 180 17.63 -8.17 21.04
CA LYS A 180 17.68 -8.70 19.66
C LYS A 180 16.82 -7.90 18.68
N GLU A 181 15.89 -7.10 19.17
CA GLU A 181 14.85 -6.44 18.38
C GLU A 181 14.93 -4.90 18.45
N GLU A 182 15.95 -4.34 19.11
CA GLU A 182 16.11 -2.88 19.29
C GLU A 182 16.34 -2.15 17.96
N SER A 183 17.07 -2.75 17.01
CA SER A 183 17.30 -2.19 15.66
C SER A 183 16.00 -2.04 14.88
N LEU A 184 15.20 -3.10 14.78
CA LEU A 184 13.88 -3.08 14.15
C LEU A 184 12.95 -2.04 14.80
N ILE A 185 13.00 -1.90 16.13
CA ILE A 185 12.21 -0.90 16.84
C ILE A 185 12.69 0.51 16.51
N GLN A 186 13.99 0.75 16.35
CA GLN A 186 14.54 2.04 15.91
C GLN A 186 14.21 2.34 14.44
N GLU A 187 14.33 1.37 13.54
CA GLU A 187 14.01 1.50 12.11
C GLU A 187 12.54 1.89 11.90
N VAL A 188 11.62 1.10 12.46
CA VAL A 188 10.17 1.38 12.42
C VAL A 188 9.86 2.71 13.08
N PHE A 189 10.52 3.06 14.20
CA PHE A 189 10.30 4.35 14.85
C PHE A 189 10.85 5.55 14.08
N GLY A 190 11.97 5.42 13.38
CA GLY A 190 12.52 6.46 12.50
C GLY A 190 11.68 6.67 11.23
N SER A 191 10.98 5.64 10.76
CA SER A 191 10.11 5.73 9.58
C SER A 191 8.80 6.52 9.80
N PHE A 192 8.44 6.83 11.06
CA PHE A 192 7.23 7.61 11.34
C PHE A 192 7.46 9.12 11.24
N GLN A 193 6.97 9.70 10.15
CA GLN A 193 6.71 11.14 10.08
C GLN A 193 5.26 11.42 10.50
N LEU A 194 5.05 12.46 11.32
CA LEU A 194 3.71 13.02 11.53
C LEU A 194 3.25 13.68 10.22
N SER A 195 1.94 13.71 9.96
CA SER A 195 1.43 14.42 8.79
C SER A 195 1.94 15.88 8.80
N PRO A 196 2.48 16.41 7.69
CA PRO A 196 2.85 17.83 7.59
C PRO A 196 1.69 18.76 7.97
N HIS A 197 0.47 18.31 7.70
CA HIS A 197 -0.77 19.04 7.96
C HIS A 197 -1.28 18.91 9.40
N LEU A 198 -0.67 18.11 10.28
CA LEU A 198 -1.15 17.93 11.66
C LEU A 198 -1.19 19.26 12.43
N THR A 199 -0.11 20.04 12.34
CA THR A 199 -0.06 21.38 12.95
C THR A 199 -1.02 22.34 12.26
N GLU A 200 -1.11 22.30 10.93
CA GLU A 200 -2.02 23.16 10.16
C GLU A 200 -3.49 22.89 10.50
N ASN A 201 -3.89 21.63 10.68
CA ASN A 201 -5.23 21.22 11.06
C ASN A 201 -5.57 21.66 12.49
N ILE A 202 -4.64 21.50 13.44
CA ILE A 202 -4.79 22.02 14.81
C ILE A 202 -4.95 23.55 14.80
N VAL A 203 -4.15 24.27 14.01
CA VAL A 203 -4.22 25.74 13.88
C VAL A 203 -5.51 26.18 13.18
N ARG A 204 -5.94 25.49 12.13
CA ARG A 204 -7.20 25.73 11.39
C ARG A 204 -8.42 25.57 12.30
N GLU A 205 -8.44 24.52 13.12
CA GLU A 205 -9.49 24.34 14.14
C GLU A 205 -9.40 25.37 15.27
N ILE A 206 -8.21 25.81 15.67
CA ILE A 206 -8.04 26.89 16.64
C ILE A 206 -8.52 28.24 16.10
N ALA A 207 -8.30 28.53 14.82
CA ALA A 207 -8.84 29.73 14.17
C ALA A 207 -10.39 29.71 14.11
N ARG A 208 -11.01 28.52 14.06
CA ARG A 208 -12.46 28.33 14.15
C ARG A 208 -13.00 28.48 15.60
N ILE A 209 -12.16 28.27 16.62
CA ILE A 209 -12.51 28.51 18.02
C ILE A 209 -12.41 30.01 18.34
N LYS A 210 -13.56 30.70 18.32
CA LYS A 210 -13.64 32.11 18.78
C LYS A 210 -13.00 32.25 20.17
N PRO A 211 -12.06 33.19 20.37
CA PRO A 211 -11.41 33.37 21.66
C PRO A 211 -12.45 33.79 22.71
N THR A 212 -12.61 32.98 23.75
CA THR A 212 -13.45 33.34 24.89
C THR A 212 -12.70 34.36 25.73
N SER A 213 -13.03 35.64 25.56
CA SER A 213 -12.44 36.73 26.34
C SER A 213 -12.56 36.46 27.84
N ALA A 214 -11.48 36.67 28.59
CA ALA A 214 -11.48 36.54 30.04
C ALA A 214 -12.56 37.44 30.69
N PRO A 215 -13.23 36.98 31.76
CA PRO A 215 -14.31 37.75 32.38
C PRO A 215 -13.75 38.99 33.10
N VAL A 216 -13.94 40.16 32.51
CA VAL A 216 -13.61 41.45 33.13
C VAL A 216 -14.63 41.75 34.23
N SER A 217 -14.17 41.76 35.48
CA SER A 217 -14.97 42.12 36.65
C SER A 217 -15.46 43.57 36.60
N LYS A 218 -16.74 43.79 36.95
CA LYS A 218 -17.27 45.10 37.37
C LYS A 218 -18.11 44.95 38.65
N PRO A 219 -18.43 46.07 39.35
CA PRO A 219 -18.83 46.03 40.76
C PRO A 219 -20.34 46.24 41.01
N TRP A 220 -20.82 45.80 42.18
CA TRP A 220 -22.10 46.20 42.76
C TRP A 220 -21.95 47.01 44.05
N LEU A 221 -23.01 47.76 44.33
CA LEU A 221 -23.85 47.75 45.56
C LEU A 221 -24.91 48.88 45.38
N PRO A 222 -25.96 49.04 46.21
CA PRO A 222 -26.32 48.29 47.42
C PRO A 222 -27.80 47.84 47.61
N TRP A 223 -27.95 46.75 48.38
CA TRP A 223 -28.96 46.50 49.45
C TRP A 223 -30.41 46.06 49.13
N GLY A 224 -30.83 44.99 49.84
CA GLY A 224 -32.23 44.55 49.99
C GLY A 224 -32.35 43.17 50.69
N PHE A 225 -32.56 43.15 52.02
CA PHE A 225 -32.80 41.94 52.84
C PHE A 225 -33.99 41.09 52.32
N SER A 226 -34.12 39.77 52.50
CA SER A 226 -34.17 39.10 53.83
C SER A 226 -34.27 37.55 53.78
N PHE A 227 -33.47 36.89 54.62
CA PHE A 227 -33.70 35.70 55.45
C PHE A 227 -34.59 34.47 55.07
N ALA A 228 -33.99 33.30 55.37
CA ALA A 228 -34.56 32.15 56.13
C ALA A 228 -35.49 31.13 55.42
N SER A 229 -35.49 29.82 55.77
CA SER A 229 -34.55 29.00 56.58
C SER A 229 -34.89 27.49 56.51
N THR A 230 -33.89 26.63 56.77
CA THR A 230 -33.99 25.29 57.40
C THR A 230 -34.92 24.20 56.82
N PHE A 231 -34.34 23.05 56.46
CA PHE A 231 -34.34 21.87 57.35
C PHE A 231 -33.22 20.87 56.98
N LEU A 232 -32.79 20.08 57.97
CA LEU A 232 -31.75 19.04 57.93
C LEU A 232 -32.24 17.92 58.89
N VAL A 233 -31.62 16.73 58.87
CA VAL A 233 -31.48 15.74 59.99
C VAL A 233 -32.01 14.31 59.70
N ILE A 234 -31.03 13.42 59.44
CA ILE A 234 -30.83 12.05 59.96
C ILE A 234 -31.88 10.95 59.69
N LEU A 235 -31.39 9.85 59.09
CA LEU A 235 -31.40 8.52 59.74
C LEU A 235 -30.22 7.64 59.30
N MET A 236 -29.78 6.75 60.18
CA MET A 236 -28.45 6.13 60.19
C MET A 236 -28.51 4.74 60.83
N ILE A 237 -27.51 3.88 60.54
CA ILE A 237 -27.18 2.59 61.19
C ILE A 237 -28.01 1.36 60.76
N GLY A 238 -27.32 0.25 60.44
CA GLY A 238 -27.98 -1.01 60.06
C GLY A 238 -27.15 -2.30 59.85
N THR A 239 -25.91 -2.45 60.36
CA THR A 239 -25.18 -3.75 60.57
C THR A 239 -24.93 -4.72 59.37
N SER A 240 -23.87 -5.54 59.27
CA SER A 240 -22.55 -5.69 59.93
C SER A 240 -21.67 -6.69 59.09
N PRO A 241 -20.55 -7.34 59.51
CA PRO A 241 -19.31 -7.23 58.72
C PRO A 241 -18.57 -8.55 58.33
N ARG A 242 -17.72 -8.51 57.27
CA ARG A 242 -16.44 -9.26 57.15
C ARG A 242 -15.77 -9.08 55.77
N ALA A 243 -14.80 -8.14 55.68
CA ALA A 243 -13.67 -8.16 54.73
C ALA A 243 -12.75 -6.96 55.00
N LEU A 244 -12.05 -6.97 56.13
CA LEU A 244 -11.12 -5.90 56.51
C LEU A 244 -9.69 -6.26 56.06
N SER A 245 -8.88 -5.22 55.85
CA SER A 245 -7.46 -5.24 55.47
C SER A 245 -7.14 -5.57 53.99
N ARG A 246 -6.88 -4.52 53.21
CA ARG A 246 -5.49 -4.04 53.04
C ARG A 246 -5.41 -2.59 52.54
N PHE A 247 -4.80 -1.75 53.38
CA PHE A 247 -4.15 -0.46 53.09
C PHE A 247 -4.98 0.73 52.58
N GLN A 248 -5.33 1.61 53.53
CA GLN A 248 -5.10 3.06 53.42
C GLN A 248 -4.47 3.55 54.73
N GLN A 249 -3.59 4.57 54.63
CA GLN A 249 -3.27 5.68 55.55
C GLN A 249 -1.86 6.22 55.17
N PRO A 250 -1.56 7.53 55.34
CA PRO A 250 -1.42 8.40 54.17
C PRO A 250 -0.17 9.30 54.26
N TYR A 251 -0.09 10.32 53.39
CA TYR A 251 0.67 11.53 53.70
C TYR A 251 -0.16 12.79 53.47
N ASN A 252 0.04 13.77 54.35
CA ASN A 252 -0.83 14.91 54.59
C ASN A 252 -0.19 16.24 54.14
N PHE A 253 -1.00 17.22 53.76
CA PHE A 253 -0.61 18.61 53.48
C PHE A 253 -1.05 19.54 54.63
N ASN A 254 -0.14 20.39 55.09
CA ASN A 254 -0.41 21.59 55.91
C ASN A 254 0.64 22.64 55.50
N ALA A 255 0.40 23.95 55.39
CA ALA A 255 -0.78 24.80 55.26
C ALA A 255 -0.26 26.16 54.64
N THR A 256 -0.94 27.29 54.43
CA THR A 256 -2.16 27.90 55.01
C THR A 256 -2.60 29.12 54.15
N SER A 257 -3.91 29.46 54.16
CA SER A 257 -4.48 30.83 53.95
C SER A 257 -4.31 31.58 52.61
N ALA A 258 -5.20 32.50 52.18
CA ALA A 258 -6.61 32.78 52.52
C ALA A 258 -7.29 33.68 51.44
N MET A 259 -8.48 33.26 50.97
CA MET A 259 -9.78 33.98 50.98
C MET A 259 -9.95 35.40 50.33
N THR A 260 -10.91 35.55 49.38
CA THR A 260 -12.10 36.46 49.43
C THR A 260 -12.68 36.83 48.05
N ILE A 261 -14.01 36.93 48.01
CA ILE A 261 -15.03 37.15 46.94
C ILE A 261 -15.05 38.66 46.53
N GLU A 262 -15.65 39.20 45.44
CA GLU A 262 -17.07 39.21 44.97
C GLU A 262 -17.23 39.59 43.47
N LEU A 263 -18.47 39.46 42.95
CA LEU A 263 -18.97 39.87 41.62
C LEU A 263 -19.35 41.39 41.60
N ILE A 264 -20.12 42.03 40.68
CA ILE A 264 -21.48 41.75 40.15
C ILE A 264 -21.81 42.62 38.90
N ASP A 265 -22.80 42.13 38.16
CA ASP A 265 -23.47 42.54 36.92
C ASP A 265 -23.85 44.03 36.63
N THR A 266 -23.60 44.42 35.36
CA THR A 266 -24.52 44.94 34.28
C THR A 266 -25.55 46.09 34.58
N PRO A 267 -26.49 46.53 33.67
CA PRO A 267 -26.69 46.33 32.21
C PRO A 267 -27.17 47.60 31.39
N ILE A 268 -27.53 47.39 30.09
CA ILE A 268 -28.43 48.17 29.17
C ILE A 268 -28.09 49.66 28.81
N ILE A 269 -28.48 50.32 27.68
CA ILE A 269 -29.38 50.09 26.52
C ILE A 269 -28.70 50.50 25.17
N GLN A 270 -29.21 49.98 24.05
CA GLN A 270 -29.01 50.38 22.63
C GLN A 270 -29.13 51.90 22.33
N VAL A 271 -28.64 52.33 21.15
CA VAL A 271 -29.48 52.81 20.01
C VAL A 271 -28.63 52.86 18.71
N SER A 272 -29.29 52.61 17.59
CA SER A 272 -28.75 52.48 16.23
C SER A 272 -28.46 53.82 15.51
N ALA A 273 -27.63 53.77 14.46
CA ALA A 273 -27.74 54.65 13.28
C ALA A 273 -27.17 53.94 12.03
N ARG A 274 -27.58 54.37 10.84
CA ARG A 274 -27.47 53.67 9.54
C ARG A 274 -26.93 54.61 8.45
N GLU A 275 -26.72 54.03 7.25
CA GLU A 275 -26.75 54.62 5.90
C GLU A 275 -25.42 55.03 5.22
N SER A 276 -25.34 54.97 3.88
CA SER A 276 -25.04 53.76 3.06
C SER A 276 -25.13 54.04 1.55
N ASP A 277 -24.14 53.63 0.74
CA ASP A 277 -24.20 53.70 -0.74
C ASP A 277 -23.31 52.59 -1.39
N THR A 278 -23.82 51.64 -2.19
CA THR A 278 -24.27 51.65 -3.63
C THR A 278 -23.09 51.69 -4.65
N ARG A 279 -23.08 51.00 -5.82
CA ARG A 279 -24.13 50.36 -6.67
C ARG A 279 -23.58 49.34 -7.74
N THR A 280 -24.36 48.28 -8.04
CA THR A 280 -24.61 47.42 -9.27
C THR A 280 -23.95 47.70 -10.66
N GLN A 281 -23.90 46.85 -11.73
CA GLN A 281 -24.19 45.41 -12.07
C GLN A 281 -23.72 45.05 -13.53
N PHE A 282 -23.63 43.73 -13.85
CA PHE A 282 -23.58 42.95 -15.13
C PHE A 282 -23.77 43.53 -16.57
N GLY A 283 -23.04 42.96 -17.58
CA GLY A 283 -23.68 42.37 -18.79
C GLY A 283 -23.09 42.52 -20.24
N ILE A 284 -22.70 41.38 -20.88
CA ILE A 284 -23.04 40.89 -22.26
C ILE A 284 -22.20 41.26 -23.56
N SER A 285 -21.86 40.19 -24.33
CA SER A 285 -21.70 39.98 -25.82
C SER A 285 -20.50 40.43 -26.70
N ASP A 286 -20.31 39.63 -27.77
CA ASP A 286 -19.33 39.64 -28.88
C ASP A 286 -19.32 40.86 -29.83
N THR A 287 -18.15 41.20 -30.42
CA THR A 287 -17.78 40.91 -31.85
C THR A 287 -16.58 41.73 -32.39
N HIS A 288 -15.66 41.03 -33.08
CA HIS A 288 -14.81 41.44 -34.23
C HIS A 288 -14.20 42.87 -34.36
N GLY A 289 -12.86 42.99 -34.40
CA GLY A 289 -12.19 44.24 -34.80
C GLY A 289 -10.64 44.28 -34.89
N ARG A 290 -10.06 43.70 -35.96
CA ARG A 290 -8.67 43.87 -36.52
C ARG A 290 -7.59 44.74 -35.81
N ASN A 291 -6.38 44.14 -35.79
CA ASN A 291 -5.04 44.64 -36.23
C ASN A 291 -3.88 44.78 -35.21
N LYS A 292 -2.84 43.95 -35.47
CA LYS A 292 -1.39 44.24 -35.46
C LYS A 292 -0.69 44.73 -34.17
N GLY A 293 -0.01 43.79 -33.52
CA GLY A 293 1.46 43.68 -33.64
C GLY A 293 2.34 44.30 -32.54
N ALA A 294 3.27 43.49 -32.03
CA ALA A 294 4.23 43.74 -30.93
C ALA A 294 3.59 43.93 -29.54
N GLY A 295 4.07 43.34 -28.44
CA GLY A 295 5.20 42.40 -28.28
C GLY A 295 6.05 42.73 -27.05
N PHE A 296 5.80 42.07 -25.92
CA PHE A 296 6.64 41.97 -24.71
C PHE A 296 6.21 40.67 -23.99
N GLN A 297 7.06 39.64 -23.87
CA GLN A 297 8.10 39.46 -22.84
C GLN A 297 7.59 39.57 -21.39
N SER A 298 7.48 38.42 -20.74
CA SER A 298 7.40 38.25 -19.28
C SER A 298 8.76 37.80 -18.74
N GLU A 299 9.34 38.55 -17.81
CA GLU A 299 10.45 38.05 -16.99
C GLU A 299 9.93 37.18 -15.83
N PRO A 300 10.63 36.12 -15.40
CA PRO A 300 10.25 35.33 -14.24
C PRO A 300 10.70 35.96 -12.92
N LEU A 301 9.86 35.83 -11.88
CA LEU A 301 10.22 36.16 -10.50
C LEU A 301 11.32 35.21 -9.98
N ARG A 302 12.39 35.80 -9.42
CA ARG A 302 13.49 35.05 -8.79
C ARG A 302 13.12 34.62 -7.37
N PHE A 303 13.36 33.35 -7.05
CA PHE A 303 13.64 32.92 -5.67
C PHE A 303 15.14 32.64 -5.53
N ALA A 304 15.73 33.09 -4.43
CA ALA A 304 17.16 32.94 -4.17
C ALA A 304 17.46 31.61 -3.47
N ALA A 305 18.11 30.69 -4.18
CA ALA A 305 18.82 29.57 -3.58
C ALA A 305 20.26 30.00 -3.24
N ALA A 306 20.78 29.56 -2.09
CA ALA A 306 22.16 29.82 -1.71
C ALA A 306 23.12 28.99 -2.59
N GLN A 307 24.12 29.64 -3.17
CA GLN A 307 25.14 28.97 -3.99
C GLN A 307 26.13 28.21 -3.10
N ALA A 308 26.27 26.91 -3.34
CA ALA A 308 27.58 26.28 -3.32
C ALA A 308 28.08 26.28 -4.78
N GLU A 309 29.26 26.86 -5.03
CA GLU A 309 29.89 26.79 -6.35
C GLU A 309 30.58 25.43 -6.50
N ASP A 310 29.92 24.51 -7.19
CA ASP A 310 30.57 23.30 -7.71
C ASP A 310 31.03 23.57 -9.16
N ILE A 311 32.32 23.38 -9.43
CA ILE A 311 32.93 23.60 -10.75
C ILE A 311 32.82 22.31 -11.56
N GLY A 312 31.57 21.97 -11.89
CA GLY A 312 31.21 20.80 -12.69
C GLY A 312 31.28 21.06 -14.20
N ILE A 313 31.97 20.18 -14.93
CA ILE A 313 31.92 20.09 -16.41
C ILE A 313 30.46 19.88 -16.85
N PRO A 314 29.98 20.50 -17.95
CA PRO A 314 28.59 20.34 -18.40
C PRO A 314 28.30 18.90 -18.84
N VAL A 315 27.74 18.09 -17.92
CA VAL A 315 27.09 16.82 -18.25
C VAL A 315 25.76 17.16 -18.93
N SER A 316 25.62 16.80 -20.21
CA SER A 316 24.36 16.95 -20.94
C SER A 316 23.22 16.23 -20.22
N LYS A 317 22.02 16.84 -20.18
CA LYS A 317 20.82 16.15 -19.71
C LYS A 317 20.62 14.90 -20.57
N ALA A 318 20.46 13.74 -19.93
CA ALA A 318 20.33 12.47 -20.63
C ALA A 318 18.98 12.40 -21.36
N GLU A 319 19.01 12.24 -22.69
CA GLU A 319 17.81 11.98 -23.48
C GLU A 319 17.45 10.50 -23.35
N TRP A 320 16.68 10.19 -22.31
CA TRP A 320 16.07 8.88 -22.11
C TRP A 320 14.93 8.67 -23.10
N VAL A 321 14.97 7.55 -23.81
CA VAL A 321 13.93 7.13 -24.76
C VAL A 321 13.21 5.92 -24.18
N GLN A 322 11.89 6.02 -23.99
CA GLN A 322 11.09 4.85 -23.63
C GLN A 322 11.07 3.88 -24.82
N THR A 323 11.34 2.60 -24.56
CA THR A 323 11.29 1.56 -25.59
C THR A 323 9.84 1.12 -25.84
N LYS A 324 9.57 0.36 -26.91
CA LYS A 324 8.19 -0.01 -27.30
C LYS A 324 7.61 -1.18 -26.49
N GLY A 325 8.18 -1.49 -25.32
CA GLY A 325 7.70 -2.56 -24.45
C GLY A 325 8.67 -2.92 -23.32
N PRO A 326 8.55 -4.13 -22.73
CA PRO A 326 7.47 -5.10 -22.94
C PRO A 326 6.07 -4.51 -22.70
N GLY A 327 5.05 -5.04 -23.37
CA GLY A 327 3.67 -4.59 -23.22
C GLY A 327 2.91 -5.32 -22.12
N GLY A 328 2.34 -4.58 -21.17
CA GLY A 328 1.68 -5.14 -19.99
C GLY A 328 1.14 -4.04 -19.07
N ILE A 329 0.16 -4.40 -18.23
CA ILE A 329 -0.37 -3.54 -17.16
C ILE A 329 -0.67 -4.41 -15.94
N SER A 330 0.00 -4.16 -14.81
CA SER A 330 -0.42 -4.66 -13.50
C SER A 330 -1.55 -3.79 -12.96
N GLY A 331 -2.69 -4.39 -12.61
CA GLY A 331 -3.84 -3.70 -12.02
C GLY A 331 -4.61 -2.76 -12.97
N ALA A 332 -4.73 -3.14 -14.25
CA ALA A 332 -5.54 -2.41 -15.22
C ALA A 332 -7.03 -2.34 -14.86
N GLY A 333 -7.68 -1.26 -15.29
CA GLY A 333 -9.13 -1.19 -15.50
C GLY A 333 -9.46 -1.23 -17.00
N LEU A 334 -10.67 -1.69 -17.32
CA LEU A 334 -11.27 -1.56 -18.65
C LEU A 334 -12.57 -0.78 -18.48
N PHE A 335 -12.81 0.20 -19.35
CA PHE A 335 -14.01 1.03 -19.33
C PHE A 335 -14.53 1.20 -20.75
N LEU A 336 -15.78 0.82 -20.98
CA LEU A 336 -16.48 1.02 -22.26
C LEU A 336 -17.38 2.24 -22.13
N ALA A 337 -17.09 3.28 -22.90
CA ALA A 337 -17.91 4.49 -22.96
C ALA A 337 -19.19 4.26 -23.78
N SER A 338 -20.17 5.14 -23.61
CA SER A 338 -21.48 5.10 -24.26
C SER A 338 -21.41 5.14 -25.80
N ASP A 339 -20.35 5.75 -26.33
CA ASP A 339 -20.02 5.83 -27.77
C ASP A 339 -19.30 4.59 -28.32
N GLN A 340 -19.20 3.51 -27.53
CA GLN A 340 -18.42 2.29 -27.79
C GLN A 340 -16.89 2.47 -27.78
N THR A 341 -16.37 3.62 -27.32
CA THR A 341 -14.93 3.78 -27.12
C THR A 341 -14.46 2.93 -25.93
N LEU A 342 -13.61 1.94 -26.20
CA LEU A 342 -12.97 1.13 -25.16
C LEU A 342 -11.66 1.79 -24.66
N TYR A 343 -11.59 2.00 -23.34
CA TYR A 343 -10.43 2.50 -22.63
C TYR A 343 -9.78 1.42 -21.76
N ALA A 344 -8.46 1.44 -21.69
CA ALA A 344 -7.66 0.71 -20.71
C ALA A 344 -6.97 1.69 -19.76
N ILE A 345 -7.17 1.49 -18.46
CA ILE A 345 -6.75 2.40 -17.41
C ILE A 345 -5.56 1.77 -16.68
N ALA A 346 -4.35 2.26 -16.95
CA ALA A 346 -3.17 1.94 -16.18
C ALA A 346 -2.87 3.06 -15.18
N LYS A 347 -2.21 2.74 -14.08
CA LYS A 347 -1.81 3.70 -13.04
C LYS A 347 -1.09 4.95 -13.58
N THR A 348 -0.24 4.81 -14.59
CA THR A 348 0.56 5.90 -15.15
C THR A 348 -0.02 6.47 -16.46
N GLY A 349 -1.08 5.88 -17.02
CA GLY A 349 -1.64 6.35 -18.28
C GLY A 349 -2.99 5.74 -18.68
N LEU A 350 -3.80 6.55 -19.36
CA LEU A 350 -5.04 6.14 -19.99
C LEU A 350 -4.76 5.78 -21.45
N TYR A 351 -5.25 4.63 -21.88
CA TYR A 351 -5.14 4.14 -23.24
C TYR A 351 -6.52 3.97 -23.87
N ARG A 352 -6.61 4.10 -25.18
CA ARG A 352 -7.83 3.89 -25.98
C ARG A 352 -7.55 2.89 -27.09
N LEU A 353 -8.49 1.98 -27.36
CA LEU A 353 -8.43 1.08 -28.49
C LEU A 353 -8.38 1.89 -29.80
N SER A 354 -7.54 1.49 -30.75
CA SER A 354 -7.42 2.15 -32.06
C SER A 354 -8.67 1.92 -32.93
N GLU A 355 -8.90 2.79 -33.92
CA GLU A 355 -9.99 2.64 -34.92
C GLU A 355 -9.84 1.37 -35.77
N THR A 356 -8.63 0.83 -35.87
CA THR A 356 -8.28 -0.45 -36.51
C THR A 356 -8.37 -1.64 -35.55
N GLU A 357 -8.65 -1.38 -34.27
CA GLU A 357 -8.71 -2.32 -33.15
C GLU A 357 -7.48 -3.21 -32.94
N ASP A 358 -6.37 -3.00 -33.63
CA ASP A 358 -5.19 -3.86 -33.60
C ASP A 358 -4.18 -3.49 -32.50
N ALA A 359 -4.28 -2.27 -31.98
CA ALA A 359 -3.43 -1.77 -30.88
C ALA A 359 -4.16 -0.81 -29.94
N TRP A 360 -3.58 -0.61 -28.75
CA TRP A 360 -3.90 0.47 -27.83
C TRP A 360 -3.11 1.74 -28.17
N THR A 361 -3.71 2.90 -27.92
CA THR A 361 -3.10 4.22 -28.13
C THR A 361 -3.09 4.99 -26.81
N LEU A 362 -1.94 5.54 -26.41
CA LEU A 362 -1.85 6.38 -25.22
C LEU A 362 -2.62 7.69 -25.44
N VAL A 363 -3.59 7.96 -24.58
CA VAL A 363 -4.40 9.19 -24.60
C VAL A 363 -3.79 10.26 -23.70
N SER A 364 -3.46 9.90 -22.47
CA SER A 364 -2.83 10.80 -21.50
C SER A 364 -2.05 10.04 -20.43
N THR A 365 -1.02 10.68 -19.88
CA THR A 365 -0.27 10.20 -18.72
C THR A 365 -0.84 10.79 -17.44
N SER A 366 -0.83 10.03 -16.34
CA SER A 366 -1.40 10.47 -15.06
C SER A 366 -0.61 11.60 -14.39
N GLY A 367 0.70 11.65 -14.63
CA GLY A 367 1.63 12.64 -14.07
C GLY A 367 2.32 12.17 -12.77
N PRO A 368 3.37 12.89 -12.33
CA PRO A 368 4.14 12.52 -11.14
C PRO A 368 3.26 12.57 -9.88
N ASN A 369 3.38 11.54 -9.04
CA ASN A 369 2.65 11.38 -7.76
C ASN A 369 1.10 11.36 -7.87
N ARG A 370 0.56 11.18 -9.08
CA ARG A 370 -0.89 11.13 -9.34
C ARG A 370 -1.24 9.81 -10.04
N GLU A 371 -1.08 8.67 -9.37
CA GLU A 371 -1.47 7.37 -9.96
C GLU A 371 -2.99 7.32 -10.18
N PHE A 372 -3.40 6.94 -11.39
CA PHE A 372 -4.79 6.61 -11.71
C PHE A 372 -5.24 5.35 -10.98
N ASN A 373 -6.52 5.33 -10.60
CA ASN A 373 -7.24 4.17 -10.12
C ASN A 373 -8.06 3.58 -11.28
N PRO A 374 -8.20 2.26 -11.40
CA PRO A 374 -8.96 1.62 -12.51
C PRO A 374 -10.47 1.91 -12.52
N VAL A 375 -11.01 2.60 -11.51
CA VAL A 375 -12.42 3.02 -11.45
C VAL A 375 -12.62 4.33 -12.22
N MET A 376 -13.50 4.26 -13.24
CA MET A 376 -13.82 5.32 -14.19
C MET A 376 -15.31 5.32 -14.50
N ALA A 377 -15.86 6.48 -14.82
CA ALA A 377 -17.27 6.67 -15.16
C ALA A 377 -17.44 7.73 -16.26
N GLU A 378 -18.59 7.74 -16.91
CA GLU A 378 -18.97 8.75 -17.92
C GLU A 378 -20.33 9.35 -17.56
N ARG A 379 -20.51 10.64 -17.86
CA ARG A 379 -21.83 11.24 -18.03
C ARG A 379 -21.77 12.26 -19.16
N ASP A 380 -22.69 12.18 -20.12
CA ASP A 380 -22.83 13.16 -21.21
C ASP A 380 -21.50 13.43 -21.98
N GLY A 381 -20.71 12.37 -22.26
CA GLY A 381 -19.38 12.48 -22.87
C GLY A 381 -18.27 13.07 -21.99
N THR A 382 -18.58 13.43 -20.74
CA THR A 382 -17.59 13.84 -19.72
C THR A 382 -17.10 12.61 -18.97
N LEU A 383 -15.77 12.44 -18.93
CA LEU A 383 -15.13 11.29 -18.28
C LEU A 383 -14.68 11.66 -16.86
N TYR A 384 -14.86 10.73 -15.94
CA TYR A 384 -14.55 10.85 -14.52
C TYR A 384 -13.64 9.71 -14.10
N LEU A 385 -12.53 10.00 -13.42
CA LEU A 385 -11.50 9.02 -13.08
C LEU A 385 -10.99 9.25 -11.67
N LEU A 386 -10.83 8.19 -10.88
CA LEU A 386 -10.31 8.31 -9.51
C LEU A 386 -8.77 8.24 -9.47
N THR A 387 -8.18 8.80 -8.42
CA THR A 387 -6.77 8.55 -8.05
C THR A 387 -6.69 7.87 -6.67
N GLY A 388 -5.51 7.86 -6.04
CA GLY A 388 -5.35 7.54 -4.62
C GLY A 388 -6.16 8.46 -3.68
N ASN A 389 -6.40 9.72 -4.02
CA ASN A 389 -6.88 10.77 -3.11
C ASN A 389 -7.89 11.78 -3.69
N GLU A 390 -8.09 11.85 -5.01
CA GLU A 390 -8.98 12.83 -5.66
C GLU A 390 -9.88 12.19 -6.74
N LEU A 391 -10.91 12.94 -7.14
CA LEU A 391 -11.70 12.71 -8.35
C LEU A 391 -11.21 13.64 -9.47
N LEU A 392 -10.99 13.08 -10.65
CA LEU A 392 -10.59 13.80 -11.86
C LEU A 392 -11.75 13.90 -12.84
N VAL A 393 -11.74 14.96 -13.66
CA VAL A 393 -12.67 15.17 -14.77
C VAL A 393 -11.95 15.53 -16.05
N SER A 394 -12.43 14.98 -17.17
CA SER A 394 -12.01 15.30 -18.53
C SER A 394 -13.25 15.58 -19.40
N ILE A 395 -13.16 16.63 -20.20
CA ILE A 395 -14.18 17.05 -21.18
C ILE A 395 -13.67 16.93 -22.63
N ASP A 396 -12.58 16.18 -22.83
CA ASP A 396 -11.82 16.11 -24.09
C ASP A 396 -11.37 14.69 -24.45
N GLU A 397 -12.20 13.68 -24.13
CA GLU A 397 -11.95 12.23 -24.32
C GLU A 397 -10.73 11.73 -23.52
N GLY A 398 -10.51 12.27 -22.31
CA GLY A 398 -9.42 11.85 -21.42
C GLY A 398 -8.06 12.45 -21.75
N LYS A 399 -7.96 13.41 -22.68
CA LYS A 399 -6.70 14.04 -23.08
C LYS A 399 -6.13 14.97 -22.00
N THR A 400 -6.99 15.67 -21.24
CA THR A 400 -6.61 16.47 -20.08
C THR A 400 -7.49 16.21 -18.87
N TRP A 401 -6.89 16.28 -17.66
CA TRP A 401 -7.53 15.89 -16.40
C TRP A 401 -7.45 16.97 -15.33
N ASN A 402 -8.59 17.58 -15.00
CA ASN A 402 -8.72 18.56 -13.94
C ASN A 402 -9.15 17.88 -12.63
N SER A 403 -8.69 18.39 -11.48
CA SER A 403 -9.17 17.95 -10.17
C SER A 403 -10.56 18.55 -9.89
N LEU A 404 -11.50 17.73 -9.41
CA LEU A 404 -12.77 18.20 -8.85
C LEU A 404 -12.71 18.35 -7.33
N GLY A 405 -11.91 17.52 -6.65
CA GLY A 405 -11.77 17.57 -5.20
C GLY A 405 -11.20 16.29 -4.60
N GLU A 406 -10.95 16.33 -3.30
CA GLU A 406 -10.57 15.17 -2.50
C GLU A 406 -11.72 14.15 -2.46
N ARG A 407 -11.40 12.86 -2.53
CA ARG A 407 -12.36 11.78 -2.34
C ARG A 407 -12.20 11.12 -0.96
N PRO A 408 -13.25 10.53 -0.39
CA PRO A 408 -13.16 9.64 0.76
C PRO A 408 -12.07 8.57 0.61
N GLU A 409 -11.29 8.37 1.67
CA GLU A 409 -10.22 7.36 1.73
C GLU A 409 -10.76 5.94 1.68
N GLY A 410 -10.02 5.06 1.02
CA GLY A 410 -10.31 3.63 0.93
C GLY A 410 -10.15 3.08 -0.48
N ARG A 411 -10.27 1.75 -0.59
CA ARG A 411 -10.28 1.04 -1.87
C ARG A 411 -11.62 1.25 -2.56
N ALA A 412 -11.59 2.06 -3.62
CA ALA A 412 -12.70 2.16 -4.57
C ALA A 412 -12.94 0.81 -5.25
N ILE A 413 -14.22 0.54 -5.49
CA ILE A 413 -14.75 -0.61 -6.24
C ILE A 413 -15.42 -0.09 -7.51
N ASP A 414 -16.20 0.98 -7.40
CA ASP A 414 -16.96 1.55 -8.51
C ASP A 414 -17.27 3.06 -8.29
N LEU A 415 -17.64 3.75 -9.37
CA LEU A 415 -18.08 5.14 -9.41
C LEU A 415 -19.32 5.24 -10.30
N ILE A 416 -20.50 5.36 -9.68
CA ILE A 416 -21.78 5.36 -10.40
C ILE A 416 -22.29 6.80 -10.51
N ILE A 417 -22.70 7.22 -11.70
CA ILE A 417 -23.30 8.54 -11.93
C ILE A 417 -24.74 8.32 -12.38
N THR A 418 -25.69 8.93 -11.68
CA THR A 418 -27.11 8.93 -12.04
C THR A 418 -27.57 10.36 -12.34
N ASP A 419 -28.82 10.51 -12.79
CA ASP A 419 -29.38 11.83 -13.05
C ASP A 419 -29.29 12.78 -11.85
N THR A 420 -29.49 12.24 -10.64
CA THR A 420 -29.63 13.00 -9.40
C THR A 420 -28.35 13.12 -8.56
N ALA A 421 -27.40 12.20 -8.68
CA ALA A 421 -26.19 12.18 -7.83
C ALA A 421 -25.06 11.32 -8.42
N MET A 422 -23.86 11.51 -7.86
CA MET A 422 -22.70 10.65 -8.04
C MET A 422 -22.49 9.80 -6.78
N TYR A 423 -22.11 8.54 -6.95
CA TYR A 423 -21.95 7.56 -5.88
C TYR A 423 -20.56 6.92 -5.96
N LEU A 424 -19.75 7.11 -4.92
CA LEU A 424 -18.45 6.46 -4.77
C LEU A 424 -18.62 5.20 -3.93
N VAL A 425 -18.33 4.06 -4.53
CA VAL A 425 -18.46 2.74 -3.92
C VAL A 425 -17.09 2.30 -3.42
N LEU A 426 -16.91 2.22 -2.11
CA LEU A 426 -15.69 1.68 -1.50
C LEU A 426 -15.97 0.27 -0.97
N GLN A 427 -14.92 -0.53 -0.80
CA GLN A 427 -15.01 -1.93 -0.36
C GLN A 427 -15.81 -2.14 0.95
N LYS A 428 -15.92 -1.11 1.81
CA LYS A 428 -16.56 -1.19 3.14
C LYS A 428 -17.64 -0.13 3.42
N GLU A 429 -17.83 0.85 2.53
CA GLU A 429 -18.71 2.00 2.74
C GLU A 429 -19.04 2.68 1.40
N MET A 430 -20.14 3.44 1.34
CA MET A 430 -20.56 4.15 0.14
C MET A 430 -20.82 5.61 0.46
N PHE A 431 -20.45 6.47 -0.48
CA PHE A 431 -20.60 7.92 -0.38
C PHE A 431 -21.43 8.44 -1.55
N ARG A 432 -22.25 9.46 -1.30
CA ARG A 432 -23.07 10.15 -2.28
C ARG A 432 -22.62 11.60 -2.39
N SER A 433 -22.68 12.16 -3.59
CA SER A 433 -22.43 13.56 -3.88
C SER A 433 -23.56 14.09 -4.78
N GLU A 434 -24.23 15.15 -4.34
CA GLU A 434 -25.22 15.88 -5.14
C GLU A 434 -24.59 17.02 -5.95
N ASP A 435 -23.30 17.29 -5.76
CA ASP A 435 -22.55 18.40 -6.34
C ASP A 435 -21.38 17.93 -7.22
N VAL A 436 -21.54 16.79 -7.90
CA VAL A 436 -20.60 16.24 -8.91
C VAL A 436 -19.20 15.96 -8.31
N GLY A 437 -19.17 15.41 -7.10
CA GLY A 437 -17.97 14.94 -6.41
C GLY A 437 -17.19 16.01 -5.63
N ASN A 438 -17.74 17.22 -5.44
CA ASN A 438 -17.12 18.27 -4.62
C ASN A 438 -17.28 17.98 -3.11
N LEU A 439 -18.44 17.45 -2.69
CA LEU A 439 -18.74 17.01 -1.32
C LEU A 439 -19.29 15.58 -1.31
N TRP A 440 -18.85 14.80 -0.32
CA TRP A 440 -19.17 13.39 -0.19
C TRP A 440 -19.81 13.07 1.16
N GLU A 441 -21.06 12.60 1.13
CA GLU A 441 -21.83 12.20 2.31
C GLU A 441 -21.88 10.67 2.45
N PRO A 442 -21.55 10.07 3.62
CA PRO A 442 -21.60 8.63 3.82
C PRO A 442 -23.04 8.13 3.95
N ILE A 443 -23.50 7.38 2.94
CA ILE A 443 -24.86 6.80 2.88
C ILE A 443 -24.91 5.32 3.29
N GLY A 444 -23.78 4.62 3.31
CA GLY A 444 -23.73 3.15 3.47
C GLY A 444 -23.82 2.58 4.89
N ARG A 445 -24.12 3.38 5.93
CA ARG A 445 -24.06 2.92 7.33
C ARG A 445 -25.01 1.76 7.65
N ASN A 446 -26.21 1.77 7.07
CA ASN A 446 -27.26 0.78 7.33
C ASN A 446 -27.16 -0.47 6.44
N LEU A 447 -26.21 -0.52 5.49
CA LEU A 447 -25.88 -1.75 4.74
C LEU A 447 -25.31 -2.85 5.65
N ARG A 448 -24.85 -2.48 6.85
CA ARG A 448 -24.41 -3.37 7.91
C ARG A 448 -25.62 -3.68 8.79
N ALA A 449 -26.15 -4.89 8.71
CA ALA A 449 -27.42 -5.23 9.38
C ALA A 449 -27.41 -4.94 10.89
N ASP A 450 -28.40 -4.19 11.39
CA ASP A 450 -28.53 -3.69 12.77
C ASP A 450 -28.57 -4.76 13.89
N ASN A 451 -28.58 -6.05 13.55
CA ASN A 451 -28.76 -7.17 14.47
C ASN A 451 -27.62 -8.21 14.47
N VAL A 452 -26.44 -7.89 13.92
CA VAL A 452 -25.24 -8.73 14.12
C VAL A 452 -24.46 -8.19 15.32
N PRO A 453 -24.34 -8.93 16.44
CA PRO A 453 -23.57 -8.46 17.59
C PRO A 453 -22.09 -8.27 17.23
N GLU A 454 -21.44 -7.24 17.79
CA GLU A 454 -20.06 -6.77 17.46
C GLU A 454 -18.91 -7.79 17.66
N ALA A 455 -19.20 -9.07 17.92
CA ALA A 455 -18.24 -10.15 18.01
C ALA A 455 -18.77 -11.38 17.23
N GLY A 456 -18.38 -11.51 15.96
CA GLY A 456 -18.71 -12.68 15.14
C GLY A 456 -18.59 -12.50 13.62
N ALA A 457 -18.73 -11.28 13.08
CA ALA A 457 -18.68 -11.03 11.63
C ALA A 457 -17.56 -10.05 11.24
N PRO A 458 -16.33 -10.52 10.94
CA PRO A 458 -15.23 -9.63 10.55
C PRO A 458 -15.34 -9.10 9.11
N ASN A 459 -16.09 -9.76 8.21
CA ASN A 459 -15.92 -9.63 6.76
C ASN A 459 -17.14 -9.01 6.03
N PHE A 460 -17.54 -7.79 6.40
CA PHE A 460 -18.42 -6.97 5.54
C PHE A 460 -17.63 -6.44 4.33
N ARG A 461 -18.08 -6.75 3.11
CA ARG A 461 -17.49 -6.32 1.85
C ARG A 461 -18.60 -5.99 0.83
N ILE A 462 -18.42 -4.88 0.12
CA ILE A 462 -19.17 -4.55 -1.10
C ILE A 462 -18.38 -5.13 -2.29
N TRP A 463 -19.07 -5.82 -3.19
CA TRP A 463 -18.48 -6.52 -4.34
C TRP A 463 -18.73 -5.80 -5.65
N GLU A 464 -19.99 -5.48 -5.93
CA GLU A 464 -20.43 -4.78 -7.14
C GLU A 464 -21.65 -3.92 -6.78
N ALA A 465 -21.85 -2.82 -7.52
CA ALA A 465 -23.03 -1.99 -7.44
C ALA A 465 -23.43 -1.58 -8.86
N LEU A 466 -24.69 -1.22 -9.09
CA LEU A 466 -25.14 -0.63 -10.34
C LEU A 466 -26.37 0.26 -10.10
N ALA A 467 -26.71 1.12 -11.05
CA ALA A 467 -27.96 1.86 -11.05
C ALA A 467 -28.84 1.47 -12.25
N VAL A 468 -30.14 1.28 -12.01
CA VAL A 468 -31.18 1.12 -13.04
C VAL A 468 -32.27 2.14 -12.74
N ASP A 469 -32.68 2.95 -13.71
CA ASP A 469 -33.71 4.00 -13.55
C ASP A 469 -33.55 4.86 -12.28
N ASN A 470 -32.32 5.36 -12.06
CA ASN A 470 -31.91 6.14 -10.89
C ASN A 470 -32.04 5.42 -9.52
N THR A 471 -32.39 4.12 -9.52
CA THR A 471 -32.44 3.25 -8.34
C THR A 471 -31.12 2.48 -8.22
N LEU A 472 -30.48 2.54 -7.04
CA LEU A 472 -29.15 1.97 -6.80
C LEU A 472 -29.26 0.58 -6.16
N PHE A 473 -28.56 -0.40 -6.75
CA PHE A 473 -28.46 -1.78 -6.28
C PHE A 473 -27.02 -2.09 -5.85
N VAL A 474 -26.86 -2.83 -4.75
CA VAL A 474 -25.55 -3.09 -4.13
C VAL A 474 -25.42 -4.54 -3.69
N GLY A 475 -24.49 -5.25 -4.31
CA GLY A 475 -24.10 -6.61 -3.96
C GLY A 475 -23.06 -6.61 -2.83
N THR A 476 -23.36 -7.31 -1.74
CA THR A 476 -22.50 -7.39 -0.56
C THR A 476 -22.28 -8.84 -0.12
N SER A 477 -21.28 -9.07 0.75
CA SER A 477 -21.11 -10.33 1.47
C SER A 477 -22.30 -10.72 2.36
N GLN A 478 -23.29 -9.84 2.56
CA GLN A 478 -24.50 -10.10 3.35
C GLN A 478 -25.78 -10.25 2.51
N GLY A 479 -25.74 -10.04 1.19
CA GLY A 479 -26.91 -10.08 0.30
C GLY A 479 -27.00 -8.85 -0.62
N LEU A 480 -28.12 -8.74 -1.35
CA LEU A 480 -28.46 -7.60 -2.20
C LEU A 480 -29.21 -6.53 -1.42
N PHE A 481 -28.86 -5.27 -1.66
CA PHE A 481 -29.57 -4.11 -1.14
C PHE A 481 -30.02 -3.19 -2.28
N ARG A 482 -31.20 -2.59 -2.12
CA ARG A 482 -31.78 -1.57 -3.01
C ARG A 482 -31.90 -0.26 -2.23
N LEU A 483 -31.58 0.87 -2.85
CA LEU A 483 -31.79 2.20 -2.30
C LEU A 483 -32.92 2.89 -3.05
N THR A 484 -34.02 3.16 -2.35
CA THR A 484 -35.11 4.02 -2.80
C THR A 484 -35.09 5.32 -1.98
N ASP A 485 -35.83 5.37 -0.87
CA ASP A 485 -35.72 6.42 0.17
C ASP A 485 -34.76 6.00 1.30
N GLU A 486 -34.78 4.71 1.66
CA GLU A 486 -33.87 4.07 2.62
C GLU A 486 -33.29 2.78 2.02
N TRP A 487 -32.32 2.16 2.70
CA TRP A 487 -31.75 0.87 2.29
C TRP A 487 -32.70 -0.28 2.61
N GLU A 488 -33.17 -0.96 1.57
CA GLU A 488 -33.97 -2.17 1.66
C GLU A 488 -33.09 -3.39 1.33
N LYS A 489 -33.14 -4.44 2.16
CA LYS A 489 -32.49 -5.72 1.86
C LYS A 489 -33.45 -6.60 1.07
N LEU A 490 -33.07 -6.96 -0.16
CA LEU A 490 -33.92 -7.77 -1.04
C LEU A 490 -33.87 -9.26 -0.68
N SER A 491 -35.01 -9.93 -0.82
CA SER A 491 -35.18 -11.35 -0.48
C SER A 491 -34.91 -12.25 -1.69
N ILE A 492 -33.64 -12.58 -1.90
CA ILE A 492 -33.20 -13.54 -2.93
C ILE A 492 -33.44 -14.98 -2.41
N PRO A 493 -33.80 -15.96 -3.28
CA PRO A 493 -34.12 -17.33 -2.87
C PRO A 493 -33.03 -18.09 -2.08
N VAL A 494 -31.77 -17.62 -2.14
CA VAL A 494 -30.62 -18.24 -1.46
C VAL A 494 -29.94 -17.26 -0.49
N PRO A 495 -29.51 -17.70 0.72
CA PRO A 495 -28.85 -16.86 1.72
C PRO A 495 -27.34 -16.72 1.40
N HIS A 496 -27.03 -16.16 0.23
CA HIS A 496 -25.67 -16.05 -0.28
C HIS A 496 -25.21 -14.59 -0.42
N GLY A 497 -23.88 -14.41 -0.40
CA GLY A 497 -23.27 -13.15 -0.77
C GLY A 497 -23.49 -12.88 -2.26
N ILE A 498 -23.66 -11.61 -2.60
CA ILE A 498 -23.87 -11.18 -3.99
C ILE A 498 -22.56 -10.66 -4.53
N PHE A 499 -22.03 -11.36 -5.52
CA PHE A 499 -20.71 -11.12 -6.08
C PHE A 499 -20.78 -10.29 -7.36
N SER A 500 -21.85 -10.46 -8.15
CA SER A 500 -22.01 -9.73 -9.41
C SER A 500 -23.46 -9.33 -9.71
N LEU A 501 -23.62 -8.22 -10.42
CA LEU A 501 -24.87 -7.62 -10.86
C LEU A 501 -24.75 -7.24 -12.35
N ALA A 502 -25.84 -7.36 -13.10
CA ALA A 502 -25.96 -6.80 -14.44
C ALA A 502 -27.43 -6.40 -14.71
N ALA A 503 -27.66 -5.50 -15.66
CA ALA A 503 -29.01 -5.11 -16.07
C ALA A 503 -29.10 -4.91 -17.58
N THR A 504 -30.25 -5.24 -18.18
CA THR A 504 -30.61 -4.88 -19.55
C THR A 504 -32.13 -4.88 -19.71
N GLY A 505 -32.67 -3.95 -20.49
CA GLY A 505 -34.11 -3.78 -20.63
C GLY A 505 -34.79 -3.57 -19.27
N ASP A 506 -35.77 -4.42 -18.96
CA ASP A 506 -36.49 -4.47 -17.69
C ASP A 506 -35.94 -5.53 -16.71
N ARG A 507 -34.83 -6.21 -17.05
CA ARG A 507 -34.25 -7.31 -16.26
C ARG A 507 -33.02 -6.89 -15.45
N LEU A 508 -33.06 -7.18 -14.15
CA LEU A 508 -31.93 -7.15 -13.23
C LEU A 508 -31.43 -8.58 -12.98
N TYR A 509 -30.16 -8.85 -13.33
CA TYR A 509 -29.48 -10.13 -13.12
C TYR A 509 -28.56 -10.09 -11.90
N VAL A 510 -28.47 -11.20 -11.18
CA VAL A 510 -27.70 -11.34 -9.95
C VAL A 510 -26.93 -12.65 -9.94
N GLY A 511 -25.60 -12.55 -9.81
CA GLY A 511 -24.70 -13.68 -9.57
C GLY A 511 -24.37 -13.83 -8.08
N THR A 512 -24.66 -15.00 -7.52
CA THR A 512 -24.38 -15.34 -6.11
C THR A 512 -23.07 -16.11 -5.96
N ILE A 513 -22.46 -16.06 -4.78
CA ILE A 513 -21.32 -16.92 -4.42
C ILE A 513 -21.80 -18.10 -3.56
N ALA A 514 -21.40 -19.32 -3.91
CA ALA A 514 -21.65 -20.49 -3.07
C ALA A 514 -20.99 -20.32 -1.70
N ASN A 515 -21.66 -20.76 -0.64
CA ASN A 515 -21.18 -20.59 0.74
C ASN A 515 -20.93 -21.99 1.38
N PRO A 516 -19.67 -22.48 1.35
CA PRO A 516 -19.33 -23.77 1.95
C PRO A 516 -19.58 -23.79 3.47
N PRO A 517 -19.92 -24.94 4.07
CA PRO A 517 -20.06 -26.27 3.47
C PRO A 517 -21.52 -26.62 3.08
N HIS A 518 -22.45 -25.64 3.08
CA HIS A 518 -23.89 -25.91 3.11
C HIS A 518 -24.67 -25.70 1.79
N GLY A 519 -24.00 -25.28 0.70
CA GLY A 519 -24.62 -25.12 -0.62
C GLY A 519 -23.72 -25.66 -1.74
N PRO A 520 -24.20 -26.55 -2.62
CA PRO A 520 -23.36 -27.23 -3.62
C PRO A 520 -23.01 -26.39 -4.87
N HIS A 521 -23.77 -25.33 -5.17
CA HIS A 521 -23.63 -24.54 -6.39
C HIS A 521 -23.77 -23.04 -6.15
N ALA A 522 -23.13 -22.24 -7.00
CA ALA A 522 -23.40 -20.83 -7.13
C ALA A 522 -24.58 -20.65 -8.11
N ALA A 523 -25.51 -19.74 -7.81
CA ALA A 523 -26.74 -19.54 -8.57
C ALA A 523 -26.82 -18.16 -9.26
N VAL A 524 -27.45 -18.11 -10.44
CA VAL A 524 -27.82 -16.85 -11.12
C VAL A 524 -29.34 -16.72 -11.13
N PHE A 525 -29.81 -15.52 -10.78
CA PHE A 525 -31.22 -15.15 -10.85
C PHE A 525 -31.40 -13.92 -11.75
N TYR A 526 -32.62 -13.75 -12.27
CA TYR A 526 -33.08 -12.46 -12.78
C TYR A 526 -34.40 -12.02 -12.14
N SER A 527 -34.67 -10.72 -12.18
CA SER A 527 -35.91 -10.08 -11.76
C SER A 527 -36.39 -9.13 -12.84
N THR A 528 -37.71 -9.09 -13.10
CA THR A 528 -38.40 -8.12 -13.99
C THR A 528 -39.19 -7.05 -13.20
N ASP A 529 -39.01 -7.00 -11.88
CA ASP A 529 -39.74 -6.16 -10.95
C ASP A 529 -38.81 -5.49 -9.92
N PHE A 530 -37.61 -5.12 -10.39
CA PHE A 530 -36.59 -4.39 -9.60
C PHE A 530 -36.19 -5.10 -8.30
N GLY A 531 -36.29 -6.43 -8.28
CA GLY A 531 -35.83 -7.31 -7.21
C GLY A 531 -36.89 -7.76 -6.19
N ASP A 532 -38.17 -7.49 -6.46
CA ASP A 532 -39.30 -7.93 -5.63
C ASP A 532 -39.59 -9.45 -5.79
N SER A 533 -39.36 -10.01 -6.98
CA SER A 533 -39.37 -11.45 -7.27
C SER A 533 -38.21 -11.88 -8.15
N TRP A 534 -37.89 -13.18 -8.09
CA TRP A 534 -36.67 -13.75 -8.70
C TRP A 534 -36.98 -15.06 -9.43
N THR A 535 -36.47 -15.17 -10.66
CA THR A 535 -36.47 -16.40 -11.46
C THR A 535 -35.05 -16.97 -11.48
N ASP A 536 -34.93 -18.27 -11.21
CA ASP A 536 -33.66 -18.99 -11.25
C ASP A 536 -33.32 -19.38 -12.69
N ILE A 537 -32.13 -18.98 -13.15
CA ILE A 537 -31.57 -19.29 -14.47
C ILE A 537 -30.19 -19.94 -14.34
N THR A 538 -29.91 -20.58 -13.21
CA THR A 538 -28.64 -21.25 -12.95
C THR A 538 -28.40 -22.36 -13.99
N PRO A 539 -27.22 -22.39 -14.66
CA PRO A 539 -26.91 -23.41 -15.67
C PRO A 539 -27.05 -24.83 -15.13
N ASN A 540 -28.06 -25.55 -15.61
CA ASN A 540 -28.44 -26.87 -15.12
C ASN A 540 -27.65 -27.98 -15.85
N THR A 541 -26.33 -28.00 -15.68
CA THR A 541 -25.44 -28.98 -16.32
C THR A 541 -24.68 -29.82 -15.29
N ASP A 542 -25.14 -31.05 -15.08
CA ASP A 542 -24.41 -32.09 -14.32
C ASP A 542 -23.00 -32.34 -14.88
N GLU A 543 -22.78 -32.04 -16.17
CA GLU A 543 -21.48 -32.18 -16.85
C GLU A 543 -20.48 -31.05 -16.51
N HIS A 544 -20.96 -29.85 -16.16
CA HIS A 544 -20.14 -28.65 -15.93
C HIS A 544 -20.64 -27.85 -14.71
N PRO A 545 -20.53 -28.39 -13.47
CA PRO A 545 -21.05 -27.72 -12.28
C PRO A 545 -20.30 -26.42 -11.97
N VAL A 546 -20.96 -25.27 -12.18
CA VAL A 546 -20.43 -23.95 -11.84
C VAL A 546 -20.37 -23.78 -10.31
N LYS A 547 -19.21 -24.09 -9.72
CA LYS A 547 -18.98 -24.00 -8.27
C LYS A 547 -18.93 -22.56 -7.76
N ILE A 548 -18.48 -21.62 -8.58
CA ILE A 548 -18.40 -20.19 -8.28
C ILE A 548 -18.80 -19.41 -9.54
N ILE A 549 -19.75 -18.47 -9.42
CA ILE A 549 -20.00 -17.43 -10.41
C ILE A 549 -19.15 -16.21 -10.03
N THR A 550 -18.27 -15.81 -10.93
CA THR A 550 -17.33 -14.69 -10.73
C THR A 550 -17.80 -13.40 -11.40
N SER A 551 -18.63 -13.49 -12.44
CA SER A 551 -19.25 -12.33 -13.07
C SER A 551 -20.49 -12.70 -13.87
N VAL A 552 -21.46 -11.80 -13.91
CA VAL A 552 -22.57 -11.79 -14.88
C VAL A 552 -22.48 -10.47 -15.66
N ARG A 553 -22.60 -10.53 -16.99
CA ARG A 553 -22.52 -9.37 -17.90
C ARG A 553 -23.49 -9.54 -19.06
N VAL A 554 -23.91 -8.43 -19.67
CA VAL A 554 -24.71 -8.42 -20.90
C VAL A 554 -23.84 -7.91 -22.04
N ILE A 555 -23.88 -8.58 -23.19
CA ILE A 555 -23.15 -8.22 -24.41
C ILE A 555 -23.94 -7.14 -25.16
N PRO A 556 -23.41 -5.91 -25.36
CA PRO A 556 -24.19 -4.80 -25.90
C PRO A 556 -24.69 -5.01 -27.34
N ALA A 557 -23.95 -5.72 -28.19
CA ALA A 557 -24.25 -5.82 -29.62
C ALA A 557 -25.49 -6.67 -29.96
N ASN A 558 -25.90 -7.58 -29.07
CA ASN A 558 -27.01 -8.50 -29.31
C ASN A 558 -27.87 -8.82 -28.06
N GLY A 559 -27.50 -8.35 -26.87
CA GLY A 559 -28.20 -8.65 -25.62
C GLY A 559 -27.89 -10.02 -25.00
N THR A 560 -26.97 -10.80 -25.58
CA THR A 560 -26.55 -12.10 -25.04
C THR A 560 -26.03 -11.95 -23.61
N LEU A 561 -26.51 -12.81 -22.72
CA LEU A 561 -26.07 -12.87 -21.33
C LEU A 561 -24.79 -13.71 -21.25
N MET A 562 -23.74 -13.15 -20.65
CA MET A 562 -22.47 -13.84 -20.41
C MET A 562 -22.31 -14.09 -18.90
N LEU A 563 -22.07 -15.35 -18.55
CA LEU A 563 -21.80 -15.81 -17.20
C LEU A 563 -20.36 -16.34 -17.15
N LYS A 564 -19.53 -15.79 -16.27
CA LYS A 564 -18.15 -16.25 -16.06
C LYS A 564 -18.05 -16.94 -14.70
N GLY A 565 -17.64 -18.20 -14.71
CA GLY A 565 -17.45 -19.01 -13.51
C GLY A 565 -15.98 -19.44 -13.29
N SER A 566 -15.74 -20.20 -12.24
CA SER A 566 -14.41 -20.76 -11.91
C SER A 566 -13.86 -21.78 -12.92
N LEU A 567 -14.64 -22.15 -13.95
CA LEU A 567 -14.31 -23.20 -14.92
C LEU A 567 -14.46 -22.76 -16.39
N GLY A 568 -14.95 -21.55 -16.68
CA GLY A 568 -15.28 -21.17 -18.06
C GLY A 568 -16.15 -19.92 -18.19
N VAL A 569 -16.52 -19.64 -19.44
CA VAL A 569 -17.53 -18.65 -19.83
C VAL A 569 -18.71 -19.40 -20.44
N LEU A 570 -19.93 -19.03 -20.06
CA LEU A 570 -21.17 -19.51 -20.66
C LEU A 570 -21.92 -18.33 -21.29
N LEU A 571 -22.54 -18.58 -22.44
CA LEU A 571 -23.33 -17.61 -23.20
C LEU A 571 -24.78 -18.07 -23.32
N SER A 572 -25.72 -17.13 -23.21
CA SER A 572 -27.14 -17.34 -23.43
C SER A 572 -27.70 -16.26 -24.38
N ASP A 573 -28.23 -16.68 -25.52
CA ASP A 573 -28.92 -15.81 -26.50
C ASP A 573 -30.44 -15.68 -26.24
N ASP A 574 -30.93 -16.32 -25.18
CA ASP A 574 -32.34 -16.41 -24.77
C ASP A 574 -32.56 -15.92 -23.32
N GLU A 575 -31.81 -14.90 -22.89
CA GLU A 575 -31.99 -14.17 -21.62
C GLU A 575 -31.87 -15.05 -20.35
N GLY A 576 -31.14 -16.15 -20.46
CA GLY A 576 -30.84 -17.12 -19.39
C GLY A 576 -31.63 -18.43 -19.45
N GLU A 577 -32.51 -18.64 -20.44
CA GLU A 577 -33.30 -19.89 -20.55
C GLU A 577 -32.43 -21.11 -20.91
N THR A 578 -31.44 -20.94 -21.78
CA THR A 578 -30.43 -21.95 -22.11
C THR A 578 -29.02 -21.37 -22.11
N TRP A 579 -28.03 -22.22 -21.86
CA TRP A 579 -26.63 -21.84 -21.77
C TRP A 579 -25.78 -22.69 -22.71
N THR A 580 -24.86 -22.04 -23.40
CA THR A 580 -23.90 -22.66 -24.31
C THR A 580 -22.48 -22.37 -23.83
N ASP A 581 -21.63 -23.39 -23.86
CA ASP A 581 -20.19 -23.23 -23.67
C ASP A 581 -19.56 -23.05 -25.06
N PRO A 582 -18.95 -21.89 -25.38
CA PRO A 582 -18.29 -21.67 -26.65
C PRO A 582 -17.01 -22.50 -26.81
N ASN A 583 -16.43 -23.05 -25.73
CA ASN A 583 -15.25 -23.92 -25.78
C ASN A 583 -15.14 -24.86 -24.54
N PRO A 584 -15.69 -26.10 -24.60
CA PRO A 584 -15.76 -27.04 -23.47
C PRO A 584 -14.41 -27.73 -23.15
N GLY A 585 -13.34 -26.95 -23.04
CA GLY A 585 -12.01 -27.39 -22.63
C GLY A 585 -11.72 -27.16 -21.13
N PRO A 586 -10.72 -27.83 -20.55
CA PRO A 586 -10.29 -27.55 -19.18
C PRO A 586 -9.58 -26.18 -19.11
N HIS A 587 -10.30 -25.15 -18.67
CA HIS A 587 -9.79 -23.78 -18.60
C HIS A 587 -9.71 -23.23 -17.16
N THR A 588 -8.52 -22.76 -16.78
CA THR A 588 -8.28 -21.98 -15.56
C THR A 588 -8.30 -20.48 -15.88
N PHE A 589 -9.48 -19.86 -15.81
CA PHE A 589 -9.62 -18.41 -15.93
C PHE A 589 -9.59 -17.72 -14.55
N GLY A 590 -8.73 -16.71 -14.39
CA GLY A 590 -8.71 -15.87 -13.19
C GLY A 590 -9.98 -15.01 -13.03
N ALA A 591 -10.34 -14.66 -11.79
CA ALA A 591 -11.59 -14.02 -11.38
C ALA A 591 -11.74 -12.52 -11.74
N PHE A 592 -11.23 -12.12 -12.91
CA PHE A 592 -11.18 -10.73 -13.37
C PHE A 592 -12.38 -10.35 -14.25
N PRO A 593 -12.75 -9.05 -14.30
CA PRO A 593 -13.83 -8.55 -15.15
C PRO A 593 -13.49 -8.69 -16.65
N VAL A 594 -14.55 -8.83 -17.44
CA VAL A 594 -14.53 -8.89 -18.90
C VAL A 594 -15.49 -7.83 -19.44
N VAL A 595 -15.09 -7.18 -20.52
CA VAL A 595 -15.88 -6.24 -21.32
C VAL A 595 -16.11 -6.86 -22.69
N ALA A 596 -17.36 -6.95 -23.11
CA ALA A 596 -17.71 -7.30 -24.49
C ALA A 596 -17.94 -6.01 -25.28
N LEU A 597 -17.19 -5.82 -26.37
CA LEU A 597 -17.36 -4.70 -27.29
C LEU A 597 -18.47 -5.00 -28.30
N ASP A 598 -18.44 -6.21 -28.86
CA ASP A 598 -19.49 -6.76 -29.72
C ASP A 598 -19.68 -8.27 -29.45
N ALA A 599 -20.29 -9.01 -30.38
CA ALA A 599 -20.56 -10.44 -30.24
C ALA A 599 -19.30 -11.33 -30.36
N ASP A 600 -18.28 -10.87 -31.08
CA ASP A 600 -17.04 -11.61 -31.34
C ASP A 600 -15.86 -11.07 -30.49
N ASN A 601 -15.82 -9.75 -30.24
CA ASN A 601 -14.70 -9.04 -29.61
C ASN A 601 -14.88 -8.83 -28.12
N PHE A 602 -14.23 -9.67 -27.30
CA PHE A 602 -14.20 -9.52 -25.84
C PHE A 602 -12.79 -9.16 -25.33
N TYR A 603 -12.74 -8.38 -24.27
CA TYR A 603 -11.51 -7.92 -23.62
C TYR A 603 -11.57 -8.22 -22.12
N GLY A 604 -10.54 -8.91 -21.61
CA GLY A 604 -10.47 -9.34 -20.22
C GLY A 604 -9.17 -8.88 -19.58
N ILE A 605 -9.25 -8.47 -18.32
CA ILE A 605 -8.04 -8.23 -17.51
C ILE A 605 -7.57 -9.57 -16.95
N TYR A 606 -6.26 -9.75 -16.87
CA TYR A 606 -5.57 -10.87 -16.23
C TYR A 606 -4.42 -10.31 -15.40
N THR A 607 -3.74 -11.14 -14.61
CA THR A 607 -2.48 -10.74 -13.95
C THR A 607 -1.47 -10.23 -14.99
N SER A 608 -1.39 -10.94 -16.12
CA SER A 608 -0.54 -10.66 -17.29
C SER A 608 -1.01 -9.48 -18.15
N GLY A 609 -1.82 -8.57 -17.62
CA GLY A 609 -2.44 -7.49 -18.38
C GLY A 609 -3.67 -7.93 -19.19
N ILE A 610 -3.89 -7.29 -20.33
CA ILE A 610 -5.14 -7.44 -21.10
C ILE A 610 -5.03 -8.63 -22.06
N ARG A 611 -6.09 -9.43 -22.14
CA ARG A 611 -6.32 -10.43 -23.20
C ARG A 611 -7.53 -10.06 -24.06
N ARG A 612 -7.51 -10.50 -25.31
CA ARG A 612 -8.61 -10.37 -26.28
C ARG A 612 -9.05 -11.74 -26.77
N SER A 613 -10.36 -11.88 -26.97
CA SER A 613 -10.99 -12.86 -27.85
C SER A 613 -11.55 -12.14 -29.08
N THR A 614 -11.54 -12.82 -30.23
CA THR A 614 -12.15 -12.38 -31.50
C THR A 614 -13.09 -13.45 -32.06
N ASP A 615 -13.61 -14.30 -31.17
CA ASP A 615 -14.37 -15.51 -31.46
C ASP A 615 -15.44 -15.80 -30.39
N GLY A 616 -16.01 -14.74 -29.81
CA GLY A 616 -17.10 -14.84 -28.85
C GLY A 616 -16.68 -15.46 -27.51
N GLY A 617 -15.43 -15.26 -27.10
CA GLY A 617 -14.87 -15.77 -25.85
C GLY A 617 -14.34 -17.20 -25.92
N ALA A 618 -14.34 -17.86 -27.09
CA ALA A 618 -13.86 -19.24 -27.23
C ALA A 618 -12.34 -19.36 -27.07
N THR A 619 -11.55 -18.41 -27.56
CA THR A 619 -10.09 -18.36 -27.37
C THR A 619 -9.60 -16.98 -26.91
N TRP A 620 -8.57 -16.95 -26.06
CA TRP A 620 -8.09 -15.74 -25.37
C TRP A 620 -6.57 -15.54 -25.52
N GLY A 621 -6.17 -14.64 -26.41
CA GLY A 621 -4.78 -14.26 -26.65
C GLY A 621 -4.34 -13.01 -25.84
N PRO A 622 -3.05 -12.85 -25.50
CA PRO A 622 -2.51 -11.59 -24.98
C PRO A 622 -2.76 -10.42 -25.94
N PHE A 623 -3.17 -9.26 -25.42
CA PHE A 623 -3.48 -8.07 -26.21
C PHE A 623 -3.04 -6.78 -25.51
N THR A 624 -1.72 -6.57 -25.45
CA THR A 624 -1.06 -5.42 -24.80
C THR A 624 -0.31 -4.51 -25.80
N ILE A 625 -0.51 -4.71 -27.10
CA ILE A 625 0.16 -3.96 -28.19
C ILE A 625 -0.12 -2.46 -28.01
N GLY A 626 0.94 -1.65 -28.02
CA GLY A 626 0.86 -0.19 -27.85
C GLY A 626 0.85 0.31 -26.39
N ILE A 627 0.75 -0.59 -25.42
CA ILE A 627 0.96 -0.28 -24.00
C ILE A 627 2.42 -0.54 -23.63
N VAL A 628 3.02 0.36 -22.84
CA VAL A 628 4.45 0.29 -22.45
C VAL A 628 4.66 0.29 -20.93
N ASN A 629 3.66 -0.18 -20.17
CA ASN A 629 3.57 -0.01 -18.72
C ASN A 629 3.93 -1.26 -17.89
N SER A 630 4.65 -2.22 -18.47
CA SER A 630 5.04 -3.45 -17.77
C SER A 630 5.87 -3.19 -16.52
N HIS A 631 5.63 -4.02 -15.50
CA HIS A 631 6.55 -4.17 -14.39
C HIS A 631 7.75 -4.99 -14.84
N ILE A 632 8.96 -4.44 -14.72
CA ILE A 632 10.21 -5.15 -15.04
C ILE A 632 10.88 -5.58 -13.73
N SER A 633 10.75 -6.86 -13.38
CA SER A 633 11.31 -7.40 -12.13
C SER A 633 12.82 -7.63 -12.23
N LYS A 634 13.28 -8.06 -13.41
CA LYS A 634 14.70 -8.25 -13.76
C LYS A 634 14.90 -7.94 -15.24
N LEU A 635 16.06 -7.37 -15.58
CA LEU A 635 16.50 -7.13 -16.95
C LEU A 635 17.95 -7.59 -17.07
N VAL A 636 18.28 -8.28 -18.16
CA VAL A 636 19.63 -8.80 -18.46
C VAL A 636 19.93 -8.52 -19.94
N ALA A 637 21.19 -8.24 -20.29
CA ALA A 637 21.66 -8.32 -21.67
C ALA A 637 22.64 -9.47 -21.83
N LEU A 638 22.50 -10.23 -22.93
CA LEU A 638 23.44 -11.24 -23.36
C LEU A 638 23.57 -11.15 -24.88
N GLU A 639 24.81 -11.01 -25.39
CA GLU A 639 25.09 -10.89 -26.84
C GLU A 639 24.23 -9.84 -27.57
N ASN A 640 24.02 -8.68 -26.93
CA ASN A 640 23.17 -7.57 -27.38
C ASN A 640 21.66 -7.87 -27.48
N VAL A 641 21.22 -9.07 -27.08
CA VAL A 641 19.80 -9.39 -26.84
C VAL A 641 19.43 -9.03 -25.41
N LEU A 642 18.34 -8.29 -25.24
CA LEU A 642 17.74 -8.01 -23.94
C LEU A 642 16.80 -9.13 -23.53
N TYR A 643 16.81 -9.48 -22.25
CA TYR A 643 15.88 -10.41 -21.62
C TYR A 643 15.22 -9.72 -20.43
N ALA A 644 13.90 -9.55 -20.49
CA ALA A 644 13.09 -8.92 -19.46
C ALA A 644 12.20 -9.96 -18.78
N LEU A 645 12.21 -9.96 -17.46
CA LEU A 645 11.27 -10.74 -16.65
C LEU A 645 10.15 -9.82 -16.16
N THR A 646 8.92 -10.08 -16.56
CA THR A 646 7.72 -9.49 -15.98
C THR A 646 7.17 -10.41 -14.87
N PRO A 647 6.12 -10.04 -14.12
CA PRO A 647 5.52 -10.95 -13.14
C PRO A 647 4.94 -12.23 -13.73
N ASP A 648 4.61 -12.23 -15.03
CA ASP A 648 3.84 -13.30 -15.69
C ASP A 648 4.62 -14.05 -16.78
N GLU A 649 5.60 -13.41 -17.43
CA GLU A 649 6.37 -14.03 -18.50
C GLU A 649 7.81 -13.51 -18.63
N MET A 650 8.62 -14.21 -19.42
CA MET A 650 9.95 -13.78 -19.82
C MET A 650 9.93 -13.44 -21.31
N LEU A 651 10.33 -12.21 -21.64
CA LEU A 651 10.41 -11.72 -23.02
C LEU A 651 11.85 -11.43 -23.41
N LYS A 652 12.14 -11.50 -24.70
CA LYS A 652 13.39 -11.02 -25.29
C LYS A 652 13.17 -9.89 -26.29
N SER A 653 14.22 -9.10 -26.51
CA SER A 653 14.30 -8.12 -27.59
C SER A 653 15.69 -8.15 -28.23
N ALA A 654 15.74 -8.46 -29.52
CA ALA A 654 16.98 -8.51 -30.32
C ALA A 654 17.30 -7.19 -31.03
N ASP A 655 16.41 -6.19 -30.93
CA ASP A 655 16.51 -4.88 -31.61
C ASP A 655 16.68 -3.71 -30.63
N GLY A 656 17.01 -4.01 -29.37
CA GLY A 656 17.26 -3.00 -28.34
C GLY A 656 16.00 -2.32 -27.80
N GLY A 657 14.88 -3.05 -27.78
CA GLY A 657 13.59 -2.67 -27.19
C GLY A 657 12.54 -2.15 -28.19
N GLU A 658 12.79 -2.24 -29.50
CA GLU A 658 11.82 -1.78 -30.51
C GLU A 658 10.71 -2.83 -30.76
N SER A 659 10.99 -4.11 -30.51
CA SER A 659 10.03 -5.21 -30.44
C SER A 659 10.39 -6.21 -29.32
N TRP A 660 9.40 -6.95 -28.84
CA TRP A 660 9.56 -7.94 -27.77
C TRP A 660 8.83 -9.24 -28.12
N GLU A 661 9.49 -10.37 -27.90
CA GLU A 661 8.97 -11.72 -28.18
C GLU A 661 8.92 -12.54 -26.88
N SER A 662 7.83 -13.26 -26.64
CA SER A 662 7.69 -14.15 -25.48
C SER A 662 8.57 -15.40 -25.64
N ILE A 663 9.26 -15.80 -24.57
CA ILE A 663 10.01 -17.06 -24.51
C ILE A 663 9.10 -18.12 -23.89
N SER A 664 8.53 -18.98 -24.72
CA SER A 664 7.64 -20.05 -24.28
C SER A 664 8.36 -21.03 -23.34
N SER A 665 7.94 -21.12 -22.06
CA SER A 665 8.17 -22.26 -21.13
C SER A 665 7.91 -21.92 -19.65
N ILE A 666 7.98 -20.66 -19.22
CA ILE A 666 7.67 -20.28 -17.82
C ILE A 666 6.14 -20.35 -17.60
N LYS A 667 5.69 -21.11 -16.59
CA LYS A 667 4.29 -21.07 -16.13
C LYS A 667 4.05 -19.77 -15.36
N THR A 668 2.98 -19.04 -15.68
CA THR A 668 2.70 -17.65 -15.24
C THR A 668 2.46 -17.45 -13.74
N ASN A 669 2.40 -18.50 -12.93
CA ASN A 669 2.04 -18.45 -11.50
C ASN A 669 3.23 -18.67 -10.56
N ALA A 670 4.45 -18.62 -11.09
CA ALA A 670 5.67 -19.07 -10.43
C ALA A 670 6.64 -17.92 -10.17
N LYS A 671 7.37 -17.95 -9.06
CA LYS A 671 8.43 -16.96 -8.82
C LYS A 671 9.63 -17.32 -9.67
N ALA A 672 9.91 -16.50 -10.68
CA ALA A 672 11.09 -16.63 -11.52
C ALA A 672 12.27 -15.75 -11.06
N SER A 673 13.49 -16.16 -11.40
CA SER A 673 14.71 -15.37 -11.23
C SER A 673 15.65 -15.59 -12.41
N LEU A 674 16.55 -14.65 -12.68
CA LEU A 674 17.52 -14.72 -13.78
C LEU A 674 18.94 -14.42 -13.28
N ASP A 675 19.90 -15.24 -13.71
CA ASP A 675 21.34 -15.03 -13.52
C ASP A 675 22.13 -15.56 -14.74
N THR A 676 23.37 -15.09 -14.92
CA THR A 676 24.23 -15.43 -16.06
C THR A 676 25.58 -15.95 -15.61
N ALA A 677 26.06 -17.04 -16.20
CA ALA A 677 27.47 -17.42 -16.09
C ALA A 677 27.99 -18.04 -17.38
N ASN A 678 29.28 -17.81 -17.67
CA ASN A 678 29.99 -18.39 -18.80
C ASN A 678 29.28 -18.22 -20.16
N GLY A 679 28.64 -17.05 -20.36
CA GLY A 679 27.92 -16.71 -21.60
C GLY A 679 26.54 -17.35 -21.75
N VAL A 680 26.02 -18.00 -20.70
CA VAL A 680 24.70 -18.65 -20.72
C VAL A 680 23.77 -17.97 -19.70
N LEU A 681 22.55 -17.67 -20.14
CA LEU A 681 21.46 -17.21 -19.28
C LEU A 681 20.74 -18.40 -18.64
N TYR A 682 20.53 -18.33 -17.33
CA TYR A 682 19.77 -19.30 -16.56
C TYR A 682 18.54 -18.64 -15.96
N ALA A 683 17.48 -19.43 -15.82
CA ALA A 683 16.23 -19.03 -15.17
C ALA A 683 15.85 -20.08 -14.13
N SER A 684 15.47 -19.66 -12.93
CA SER A 684 14.76 -20.53 -11.99
C SER A 684 13.25 -20.29 -12.12
N ASN A 685 12.46 -21.32 -11.85
CA ASN A 685 11.01 -21.22 -11.71
C ASN A 685 10.58 -21.91 -10.43
N SER A 686 10.09 -21.15 -9.43
CA SER A 686 9.53 -21.71 -8.20
C SER A 686 8.01 -21.76 -8.29
N GLU A 687 7.48 -22.97 -8.36
CA GLU A 687 6.06 -23.25 -8.33
C GLU A 687 5.60 -23.58 -6.91
N LEU A 688 4.29 -23.43 -6.66
CA LEU A 688 3.70 -23.65 -5.34
C LEU A 688 3.58 -25.15 -5.01
N SER A 689 3.23 -25.97 -6.01
CA SER A 689 3.07 -27.43 -5.95
C SER A 689 4.30 -28.20 -6.46
N ASP A 690 5.00 -27.68 -7.47
CA ASP A 690 6.00 -28.44 -8.25
C ASP A 690 7.46 -28.11 -7.83
N GLY A 691 7.65 -27.50 -6.65
CA GLY A 691 8.98 -27.13 -6.13
C GLY A 691 9.71 -26.06 -6.95
N VAL A 692 11.02 -26.21 -7.16
CA VAL A 692 11.84 -25.27 -7.96
C VAL A 692 12.55 -26.00 -9.09
N THR A 693 12.27 -25.59 -10.33
CA THR A 693 13.01 -26.06 -11.51
C THR A 693 14.05 -25.05 -11.95
N LEU A 694 15.24 -25.52 -12.36
CA LEU A 694 16.28 -24.70 -12.97
C LEU A 694 16.35 -24.96 -14.48
N PHE A 695 16.35 -23.89 -15.26
CA PHE A 695 16.46 -23.90 -16.71
C PHE A 695 17.69 -23.11 -17.17
N ARG A 696 18.17 -23.45 -18.37
CA ARG A 696 19.04 -22.60 -19.19
C ARG A 696 18.26 -22.12 -20.41
N ILE A 697 18.65 -20.99 -20.98
CA ILE A 697 18.19 -20.65 -22.32
C ILE A 697 18.75 -21.64 -23.35
N SER A 698 17.96 -21.91 -24.38
CA SER A 698 18.34 -22.67 -25.57
C SER A 698 19.37 -21.92 -26.42
N ASP A 699 20.16 -22.67 -27.19
CA ASP A 699 21.24 -22.12 -28.04
C ASP A 699 20.72 -21.21 -29.18
N ASP A 700 19.43 -21.29 -29.52
CA ASP A 700 18.75 -20.40 -30.48
C ASP A 700 18.03 -19.22 -29.82
N GLY A 701 18.04 -19.16 -28.48
CA GLY A 701 17.41 -18.11 -27.70
C GLY A 701 15.88 -18.10 -27.73
N ASN A 702 15.21 -19.17 -28.18
CA ASN A 702 13.74 -19.19 -28.39
C ASN A 702 12.93 -19.86 -27.26
N GLY A 703 13.57 -20.71 -26.45
CA GLY A 703 12.92 -21.40 -25.33
C GLY A 703 13.86 -21.63 -24.13
N LEU A 704 13.30 -22.11 -23.03
CA LEU A 704 14.10 -22.59 -21.89
C LEU A 704 14.17 -24.12 -21.91
N LEU A 705 15.34 -24.65 -21.59
CA LEU A 705 15.61 -26.08 -21.47
C LEU A 705 15.93 -26.39 -20.00
N PRO A 706 15.29 -27.39 -19.37
CA PRO A 706 15.68 -27.83 -18.04
C PRO A 706 17.18 -28.16 -17.97
N VAL A 707 17.82 -27.80 -16.87
CA VAL A 707 19.24 -28.17 -16.64
C VAL A 707 19.29 -29.64 -16.27
N GLU A 708 19.85 -30.47 -17.15
CA GLU A 708 19.94 -31.92 -16.94
C GLU A 708 20.68 -32.28 -15.64
N GLY A 709 20.14 -33.26 -14.92
CA GLY A 709 20.75 -33.83 -13.72
C GLY A 709 20.60 -33.00 -12.44
N VAL A 710 19.85 -31.88 -12.46
CA VAL A 710 19.43 -31.21 -11.22
C VAL A 710 18.53 -32.16 -10.43
N PRO A 711 18.85 -32.47 -9.16
CA PRO A 711 18.02 -33.30 -8.31
C PRO A 711 16.87 -32.49 -7.70
N ASP A 712 15.81 -33.19 -7.31
CA ASP A 712 14.75 -32.59 -6.50
C ASP A 712 15.24 -32.27 -5.08
N PHE A 713 14.53 -31.38 -4.37
CA PHE A 713 14.78 -31.15 -2.95
C PHE A 713 14.15 -32.28 -2.11
N GLU A 714 14.90 -32.81 -1.13
CA GLU A 714 14.40 -33.90 -0.26
C GLU A 714 13.19 -33.49 0.61
N GLU A 715 13.07 -32.19 0.92
CA GLU A 715 11.91 -31.60 1.60
C GLU A 715 10.96 -30.98 0.56
N GLY A 716 9.71 -31.46 0.46
CA GLY A 716 8.68 -30.80 -0.35
C GLY A 716 8.24 -29.43 0.21
N THR A 717 7.48 -28.66 -0.57
CA THR A 717 6.80 -27.45 -0.06
C THR A 717 5.70 -27.81 0.95
N PHE A 718 5.15 -26.84 1.70
CA PHE A 718 3.96 -27.13 2.52
C PHE A 718 2.77 -27.64 1.70
N LEU A 719 2.62 -27.21 0.45
CA LEU A 719 1.51 -27.66 -0.38
C LEU A 719 1.68 -29.12 -0.81
N GLU A 720 2.89 -29.56 -1.14
CA GLU A 720 3.18 -30.98 -1.32
C GLU A 720 3.01 -31.81 -0.04
N GLU A 721 3.44 -31.27 1.12
CA GLU A 721 3.22 -31.89 2.43
C GLU A 721 1.71 -32.11 2.67
N LEU A 722 0.87 -31.14 2.28
CA LEU A 722 -0.58 -31.14 2.45
C LEU A 722 -1.29 -32.04 1.42
N GLU A 723 -0.86 -32.03 0.15
CA GLU A 723 -1.38 -32.90 -0.92
C GLU A 723 -1.13 -34.37 -0.58
N LYS A 724 0.08 -34.74 -0.15
CA LYS A 724 0.40 -36.09 0.33
C LYS A 724 -0.44 -36.52 1.54
N ILE A 725 -0.90 -35.59 2.38
CA ILE A 725 -1.81 -35.87 3.51
C ILE A 725 -3.25 -36.08 3.03
N ILE A 726 -3.67 -35.37 1.98
CA ILE A 726 -4.98 -35.56 1.33
C ILE A 726 -5.03 -36.91 0.61
N GLU A 727 -4.01 -37.22 -0.20
CA GLU A 727 -3.90 -38.50 -0.94
C GLU A 727 -3.78 -39.73 -0.04
N ALA A 728 -3.12 -39.60 1.12
CA ALA A 728 -2.93 -40.70 2.07
C ALA A 728 -4.17 -40.95 2.96
N GLY A 729 -5.21 -40.14 2.84
CA GLY A 729 -6.43 -40.26 3.63
C GLY A 729 -7.53 -41.03 2.90
N GLU A 730 -7.68 -42.31 3.23
CA GLU A 730 -8.86 -43.09 2.81
C GLU A 730 -10.14 -42.50 3.44
N ASP A 731 -11.05 -42.01 2.60
CA ASP A 731 -12.47 -41.65 2.81
C ASP A 731 -12.89 -40.66 3.92
N ASP A 732 -12.03 -40.20 4.84
CA ASP A 732 -12.44 -39.32 5.96
C ASP A 732 -11.40 -38.24 6.35
N VAL A 733 -10.87 -37.50 5.37
CA VAL A 733 -10.07 -36.28 5.66
C VAL A 733 -10.98 -35.08 5.88
N ASP A 734 -11.16 -34.73 7.14
CA ASP A 734 -11.90 -33.54 7.58
C ASP A 734 -11.35 -32.25 6.91
N ALA A 735 -12.21 -31.61 6.10
CA ALA A 735 -11.88 -30.38 5.38
C ALA A 735 -11.54 -29.22 6.33
N ASP A 736 -12.21 -29.14 7.50
CA ASP A 736 -11.94 -28.10 8.51
C ASP A 736 -10.51 -28.24 9.05
N LYS A 737 -9.99 -29.47 9.14
CA LYS A 737 -8.63 -29.77 9.61
C LYS A 737 -7.56 -29.44 8.55
N ILE A 738 -7.82 -29.72 7.27
CA ILE A 738 -6.96 -29.25 6.17
C ILE A 738 -6.86 -27.72 6.20
N GLN A 739 -8.00 -27.05 6.45
CA GLN A 739 -8.08 -25.60 6.44
C GLN A 739 -7.46 -24.95 7.70
N GLU A 740 -7.60 -25.55 8.89
CA GLU A 740 -6.84 -25.14 10.08
C GLU A 740 -5.34 -25.26 9.85
N MET A 741 -4.89 -26.35 9.21
CA MET A 741 -3.49 -26.54 8.81
C MET A 741 -3.04 -25.46 7.82
N PHE A 742 -3.82 -25.14 6.78
CA PHE A 742 -3.46 -24.09 5.82
C PHE A 742 -3.35 -22.72 6.49
N ARG A 743 -4.34 -22.33 7.31
CA ARG A 743 -4.32 -21.08 8.08
C ARG A 743 -3.13 -20.96 9.02
N ALA A 744 -2.82 -22.02 9.76
CA ALA A 744 -1.65 -22.06 10.64
C ALA A 744 -0.32 -21.93 9.87
N ASN A 745 -0.32 -22.22 8.56
CA ASN A 745 0.85 -22.19 7.68
C ASN A 745 0.78 -21.12 6.57
N GLN A 746 -0.21 -20.22 6.53
CA GLN A 746 -0.36 -19.23 5.45
C GLN A 746 0.89 -18.36 5.29
N ALA A 747 1.48 -17.93 6.42
CA ALA A 747 2.75 -17.18 6.43
C ALA A 747 3.97 -18.03 6.01
N ARG A 748 3.91 -19.37 6.17
CA ARG A 748 4.91 -20.31 5.64
C ARG A 748 4.78 -20.43 4.13
N VAL A 749 3.56 -20.65 3.60
CA VAL A 749 3.29 -20.73 2.15
C VAL A 749 3.73 -19.46 1.43
N ILE A 750 3.30 -18.29 1.91
CA ILE A 750 3.70 -16.99 1.34
C ILE A 750 5.22 -16.81 1.46
N GLY A 751 5.84 -17.23 2.56
CA GLY A 751 7.29 -17.16 2.75
C GLY A 751 8.07 -18.06 1.78
N GLU A 752 7.63 -19.31 1.60
CA GLU A 752 8.20 -20.29 0.66
C GLU A 752 8.07 -19.74 -0.77
N TRP A 753 6.86 -19.39 -1.23
CA TRP A 753 6.61 -18.80 -2.56
C TRP A 753 7.43 -17.52 -2.82
N LYS A 754 7.51 -16.61 -1.83
CA LYS A 754 8.27 -15.37 -1.98
C LYS A 754 9.77 -15.55 -2.00
N THR A 755 10.34 -16.68 -1.58
CA THR A 755 11.80 -16.78 -1.34
C THR A 755 12.48 -17.88 -2.15
N ASN A 756 11.81 -19.01 -2.32
CA ASN A 756 12.28 -20.15 -3.09
C ASN A 756 12.73 -19.75 -4.51
N GLY A 757 13.75 -20.44 -5.02
CA GLY A 757 14.28 -20.22 -6.36
C GLY A 757 15.11 -18.94 -6.53
N THR A 758 15.36 -18.15 -5.48
CA THR A 758 16.43 -17.14 -5.52
C THR A 758 17.76 -17.87 -5.66
N PHE A 759 18.54 -17.61 -6.71
CA PHE A 759 19.77 -18.35 -6.99
C PHE A 759 20.90 -17.47 -7.52
N THR A 760 22.12 -18.01 -7.48
CA THR A 760 23.25 -17.56 -8.30
C THR A 760 24.09 -18.78 -8.70
N LEU A 761 24.98 -18.63 -9.68
CA LEU A 761 25.88 -19.71 -10.07
C LEU A 761 27.30 -19.24 -10.38
N SER A 762 28.25 -20.15 -10.23
CA SER A 762 29.64 -19.97 -10.63
C SER A 762 30.21 -21.27 -11.16
N ASP A 763 30.80 -21.21 -12.36
CA ASP A 763 31.35 -22.32 -13.13
C ASP A 763 30.41 -23.53 -13.27
N ASN A 764 30.50 -24.48 -12.34
CA ASN A 764 29.76 -25.74 -12.33
C ASN A 764 28.88 -25.89 -11.07
N THR A 765 28.76 -24.83 -10.26
CA THR A 765 28.09 -24.82 -8.96
C THR A 765 26.92 -23.84 -8.96
N VAL A 766 25.74 -24.32 -8.58
CA VAL A 766 24.53 -23.51 -8.36
C VAL A 766 24.31 -23.36 -6.86
N PHE A 767 23.97 -22.14 -6.43
CA PHE A 767 23.53 -21.81 -5.08
C PHE A 767 22.07 -21.37 -5.14
N MET A 768 21.19 -22.01 -4.36
CA MET A 768 19.74 -21.77 -4.43
C MET A 768 19.13 -21.68 -3.03
N GLU A 769 18.32 -20.65 -2.80
CA GLU A 769 17.46 -20.58 -1.61
C GLU A 769 16.22 -21.44 -1.81
N TYR A 770 15.95 -22.27 -0.81
CA TYR A 770 14.76 -23.09 -0.72
C TYR A 770 14.36 -23.25 0.76
N LYS A 771 13.09 -23.01 1.11
CA LYS A 771 12.55 -23.00 2.48
C LYS A 771 13.43 -22.18 3.46
N ARG A 772 13.89 -20.99 3.02
CA ARG A 772 14.80 -20.07 3.76
C ARG A 772 16.20 -20.61 4.09
N LYS A 773 16.57 -21.78 3.55
CA LYS A 773 17.90 -22.40 3.65
C LYS A 773 18.65 -22.18 2.33
N LEU A 774 19.96 -21.96 2.38
CA LEU A 774 20.82 -21.93 1.19
C LEU A 774 21.36 -23.33 0.90
N PHE A 775 21.14 -23.82 -0.32
CA PHE A 775 21.66 -25.08 -0.82
C PHE A 775 22.69 -24.85 -1.92
N ARG A 776 23.57 -25.84 -2.10
CA ARG A 776 24.57 -25.94 -3.16
C ARG A 776 24.35 -27.21 -3.97
N TRP A 777 24.48 -27.12 -5.29
CA TRP A 777 24.61 -28.29 -6.18
C TRP A 777 25.70 -28.06 -7.21
N ARG A 778 26.60 -29.03 -7.37
CA ARG A 778 27.60 -29.08 -8.45
C ARG A 778 27.14 -30.08 -9.49
N ARG A 779 27.24 -29.78 -10.80
CA ARG A 779 26.79 -30.74 -11.83
C ARG A 779 27.47 -32.09 -11.65
N GLY A 780 26.67 -33.15 -11.57
CA GLY A 780 27.11 -34.52 -11.30
C GLY A 780 26.94 -34.98 -9.83
N GLU A 781 26.66 -34.07 -8.89
CA GLU A 781 26.14 -34.44 -7.56
C GLU A 781 24.69 -34.92 -7.69
N THR A 782 24.32 -35.95 -6.92
CA THR A 782 23.00 -36.60 -6.98
C THR A 782 21.96 -36.00 -6.04
N ALA A 783 22.32 -34.98 -5.25
CA ALA A 783 21.46 -34.33 -4.27
C ALA A 783 21.89 -32.88 -4.06
N TRP A 784 20.99 -32.05 -3.53
CA TRP A 784 21.32 -30.71 -3.03
C TRP A 784 22.03 -30.81 -1.67
N HIS A 785 23.15 -30.10 -1.52
CA HIS A 785 23.89 -30.01 -0.26
C HIS A 785 23.49 -28.75 0.50
N TYR A 786 22.90 -28.90 1.69
CA TYR A 786 22.63 -27.77 2.58
C TYR A 786 23.95 -27.15 3.06
N THR A 787 24.11 -25.83 2.91
CA THR A 787 25.38 -25.15 3.21
C THR A 787 25.58 -24.79 4.68
N GLY A 788 24.56 -25.02 5.53
CA GLY A 788 24.54 -24.57 6.92
C GLY A 788 24.03 -23.14 7.11
N LEU A 789 23.74 -22.40 6.03
CA LEU A 789 23.15 -21.07 6.12
C LEU A 789 21.61 -21.12 6.04
N GLU A 790 20.97 -20.76 7.14
CA GLU A 790 19.53 -20.53 7.23
C GLU A 790 19.26 -19.07 7.62
N ASP A 791 18.24 -18.50 7.00
CA ASP A 791 17.73 -17.17 7.30
C ASP A 791 16.49 -17.32 8.22
N GLN A 792 16.68 -17.12 9.53
CA GLN A 792 15.68 -17.44 10.57
C GLN A 792 14.74 -16.27 10.94
N GLY A 793 14.84 -15.11 10.28
CA GLY A 793 14.05 -13.92 10.63
C GLY A 793 14.17 -12.75 9.65
N GLY A 794 13.68 -11.58 10.05
CA GLY A 794 13.65 -10.38 9.20
C GLY A 794 12.62 -10.39 8.06
N ILE A 795 12.15 -9.19 7.73
CA ILE A 795 11.39 -8.87 6.50
C ILE A 795 12.25 -7.87 5.75
N SER A 796 12.78 -8.25 4.57
CA SER A 796 13.37 -7.26 3.67
C SER A 796 12.29 -6.26 3.27
N PRO A 797 12.56 -4.95 3.22
CA PRO A 797 11.59 -4.00 2.66
C PRO A 797 11.45 -4.17 1.14
N ILE A 798 12.38 -4.90 0.50
CA ILE A 798 12.26 -5.35 -0.88
C ILE A 798 11.41 -6.61 -0.88
N ASP A 799 10.18 -6.53 -1.40
CA ASP A 799 9.26 -7.68 -1.41
C ASP A 799 9.79 -8.82 -2.29
N GLY A 800 9.44 -10.06 -1.95
CA GLY A 800 9.93 -11.26 -2.64
C GLY A 800 11.43 -11.52 -2.51
N LYS A 801 12.16 -10.73 -1.71
CA LYS A 801 13.62 -10.84 -1.62
C LYS A 801 14.07 -11.88 -0.59
N GLY A 802 14.84 -12.84 -1.09
CA GLY A 802 15.55 -13.86 -0.33
C GLY A 802 16.95 -13.44 0.13
N PHE A 803 17.87 -14.39 0.20
CA PHE A 803 19.31 -14.11 0.30
C PHE A 803 19.77 -13.18 -0.84
N THR A 804 20.69 -12.26 -0.54
CA THR A 804 21.42 -11.53 -1.57
C THR A 804 22.69 -12.33 -1.87
N LEU A 805 22.73 -12.98 -3.03
CA LEU A 805 23.80 -13.89 -3.42
C LEU A 805 24.66 -13.29 -4.53
N ALA A 806 25.95 -13.63 -4.53
CA ALA A 806 26.84 -13.48 -5.68
C ALA A 806 27.94 -14.53 -5.63
N ALA A 807 28.30 -15.12 -6.77
CA ALA A 807 29.38 -16.10 -6.89
C ALA A 807 30.36 -15.73 -8.02
N SER A 808 31.65 -16.02 -7.82
CA SER A 808 32.70 -15.85 -8.84
C SER A 808 33.87 -16.80 -8.53
N ALA A 809 34.16 -17.71 -9.46
CA ALA A 809 35.00 -18.89 -9.23
C ALA A 809 34.58 -19.62 -7.92
N ASN A 810 35.51 -19.78 -6.97
CA ASN A 810 35.26 -20.39 -5.66
C ASN A 810 34.75 -19.41 -4.59
N THR A 811 34.69 -18.10 -4.89
CA THR A 811 34.29 -17.06 -3.94
C THR A 811 32.78 -16.85 -4.00
N VAL A 812 32.11 -16.94 -2.85
CA VAL A 812 30.64 -16.79 -2.76
C VAL A 812 30.29 -15.88 -1.59
N TYR A 813 29.47 -14.87 -1.84
CA TYR A 813 28.86 -14.04 -0.80
C TYR A 813 27.38 -14.38 -0.64
N ALA A 814 26.92 -14.43 0.62
CA ALA A 814 25.52 -14.61 0.97
C ALA A 814 25.12 -13.62 2.06
N GLY A 815 24.37 -12.58 1.68
CA GLY A 815 23.77 -11.61 2.59
C GLY A 815 22.37 -12.03 3.02
N LYS A 816 22.16 -12.23 4.33
CA LYS A 816 20.83 -12.51 4.92
C LYS A 816 19.97 -11.26 4.99
N ARG A 817 18.65 -11.44 5.12
CA ARG A 817 17.69 -10.33 5.29
C ARG A 817 17.89 -9.51 6.56
N GLU A 818 18.47 -10.10 7.60
CA GLU A 818 18.76 -9.43 8.88
C GLU A 818 20.07 -8.62 8.88
N GLY A 819 20.75 -8.50 7.73
CA GLY A 819 21.96 -7.68 7.57
C GLY A 819 23.29 -8.43 7.75
N GLU A 820 23.28 -9.72 8.10
CA GLU A 820 24.51 -10.52 8.17
C GLU A 820 25.08 -10.83 6.78
N LEU A 821 26.37 -10.61 6.55
CA LEU A 821 27.09 -11.06 5.36
C LEU A 821 27.98 -12.29 5.66
N PHE A 822 27.83 -13.34 4.87
CA PHE A 822 28.68 -14.52 4.90
C PHE A 822 29.53 -14.62 3.63
N LEU A 823 30.74 -15.16 3.78
CA LEU A 823 31.71 -15.39 2.72
C LEU A 823 32.20 -16.84 2.76
N SER A 824 32.22 -17.48 1.59
CA SER A 824 32.94 -18.74 1.31
C SER A 824 34.05 -18.51 0.29
N LEU A 825 35.18 -19.22 0.44
CA LEU A 825 36.31 -19.24 -0.50
C LEU A 825 36.52 -20.62 -1.16
N ASP A 826 35.65 -21.59 -0.85
CA ASP A 826 35.75 -22.99 -1.25
C ASP A 826 34.48 -23.47 -1.98
N ALA A 827 33.88 -22.56 -2.75
CA ALA A 827 32.64 -22.79 -3.49
C ALA A 827 31.51 -23.32 -2.59
N GLY A 828 31.34 -22.69 -1.42
CA GLY A 828 30.22 -22.87 -0.49
C GLY A 828 30.30 -24.05 0.48
N ASP A 829 31.45 -24.73 0.59
CA ASP A 829 31.64 -25.84 1.52
C ASP A 829 31.89 -25.37 2.96
N THR A 830 32.52 -24.21 3.16
CA THR A 830 32.63 -23.53 4.46
C THR A 830 32.32 -22.04 4.36
N TRP A 831 31.79 -21.48 5.45
CA TRP A 831 31.33 -20.09 5.52
C TRP A 831 31.88 -19.39 6.77
N ARG A 832 32.30 -18.14 6.60
CA ARG A 832 32.63 -17.21 7.68
C ARG A 832 31.69 -16.01 7.64
N ASN A 833 31.26 -15.55 8.81
CA ASN A 833 30.53 -14.29 8.95
C ASN A 833 31.55 -13.14 8.87
N VAL A 834 31.34 -12.18 7.96
CA VAL A 834 32.21 -11.02 7.74
C VAL A 834 31.50 -9.69 8.07
N THR A 835 30.36 -9.75 8.77
CA THR A 835 29.51 -8.59 9.06
C THR A 835 30.22 -7.52 9.90
N GLU A 836 31.07 -7.93 10.84
CA GLU A 836 31.85 -6.99 11.69
C GLU A 836 32.94 -6.22 10.91
N ASN A 837 33.31 -6.69 9.71
CA ASN A 837 34.31 -6.06 8.85
C ASN A 837 33.71 -5.00 7.90
N LEU A 838 32.37 -4.90 7.82
CA LEU A 838 31.70 -4.03 6.85
C LEU A 838 31.92 -2.55 7.21
N ALA A 839 32.13 -1.73 6.18
CA ALA A 839 32.59 -0.35 6.34
C ALA A 839 31.64 0.56 7.14
N PHE A 840 30.36 0.21 7.21
CA PHE A 840 29.32 0.89 7.98
C PHE A 840 28.15 -0.08 8.28
N PRO A 841 27.39 0.11 9.37
CA PRO A 841 26.13 -0.59 9.59
C PRO A 841 25.05 -0.07 8.62
N PHE A 842 24.11 -0.93 8.24
CA PHE A 842 23.01 -0.65 7.31
C PHE A 842 21.76 -1.48 7.68
N GLY A 843 20.61 -1.19 7.08
CA GLY A 843 19.36 -1.90 7.38
C GLY A 843 19.18 -3.15 6.52
N HIS A 844 19.52 -3.09 5.23
CA HIS A 844 19.43 -4.24 4.34
C HIS A 844 20.36 -4.15 3.10
N PHE A 845 20.72 -5.31 2.55
CA PHE A 845 21.41 -5.41 1.26
C PHE A 845 20.44 -5.11 0.11
N LYS A 846 20.91 -4.41 -0.93
CA LYS A 846 20.23 -4.23 -2.21
C LYS A 846 20.73 -5.24 -3.25
N GLU A 847 22.02 -5.23 -3.59
CA GLU A 847 22.63 -6.18 -4.54
C GLU A 847 24.09 -6.49 -4.15
N ILE A 848 24.63 -7.61 -4.66
CA ILE A 848 26.06 -7.93 -4.59
C ILE A 848 26.50 -8.34 -6.01
N HIS A 849 27.63 -7.81 -6.49
CA HIS A 849 28.16 -8.10 -7.82
C HIS A 849 29.69 -8.21 -7.80
N PHE A 850 30.27 -8.99 -8.72
CA PHE A 850 31.72 -9.10 -8.89
C PHE A 850 32.21 -8.34 -10.13
N ALA A 851 33.21 -7.48 -9.95
CA ALA A 851 34.00 -6.90 -11.02
C ALA A 851 35.42 -7.50 -10.99
N GLY A 852 35.64 -8.54 -11.79
CA GLY A 852 36.81 -9.41 -11.65
C GLY A 852 36.81 -10.07 -10.27
N SER A 853 37.88 -9.88 -9.50
CA SER A 853 38.01 -10.37 -8.12
C SER A 853 37.48 -9.39 -7.05
N THR A 854 36.93 -8.24 -7.43
CA THR A 854 36.42 -7.24 -6.46
C THR A 854 34.91 -7.40 -6.31
N ALA A 855 34.44 -7.70 -5.11
CA ALA A 855 33.03 -7.69 -4.76
C ALA A 855 32.56 -6.26 -4.47
N TYR A 856 31.38 -5.90 -4.98
CA TYR A 856 30.67 -4.65 -4.70
C TYR A 856 29.33 -5.01 -4.04
N VAL A 857 29.05 -4.40 -2.89
CA VAL A 857 27.84 -4.60 -2.09
C VAL A 857 27.10 -3.27 -2.01
N SER A 858 25.88 -3.19 -2.53
CA SER A 858 24.98 -2.05 -2.33
C SER A 858 24.01 -2.30 -1.18
N THR A 859 23.71 -1.25 -0.42
CA THR A 859 22.78 -1.27 0.72
C THR A 859 21.86 -0.05 0.67
N ASP A 860 21.00 0.09 1.68
CA ASP A 860 20.16 1.26 1.91
C ASP A 860 20.91 2.52 2.38
N ILE A 861 22.22 2.44 2.64
CA ILE A 861 23.03 3.58 3.11
C ILE A 861 24.15 3.94 2.13
N GLY A 862 24.62 3.00 1.31
CA GLY A 862 25.64 3.29 0.30
C GLY A 862 26.14 2.05 -0.43
N VAL A 863 27.32 2.19 -1.04
CA VAL A 863 28.02 1.08 -1.70
C VAL A 863 29.39 0.89 -1.05
N MET A 864 29.72 -0.36 -0.74
CA MET A 864 31.02 -0.78 -0.24
C MET A 864 31.62 -1.84 -1.16
N ARG A 865 32.93 -2.02 -1.14
CA ARG A 865 33.63 -3.02 -1.96
C ARG A 865 34.78 -3.68 -1.22
N SER A 866 35.16 -4.89 -1.65
CA SER A 866 36.29 -5.63 -1.08
C SER A 866 36.94 -6.57 -2.11
N GLN A 867 38.21 -6.91 -1.91
CA GLN A 867 38.94 -7.91 -2.70
C GLN A 867 39.24 -9.21 -1.91
N ASP A 868 39.10 -9.17 -0.58
CA ASP A 868 39.43 -10.27 0.34
C ASP A 868 38.26 -10.67 1.26
N GLY A 869 37.24 -9.81 1.36
CA GLY A 869 36.11 -9.88 2.29
C GLY A 869 36.42 -9.45 3.73
N GLU A 870 37.66 -9.06 4.00
CA GLU A 870 38.16 -8.64 5.32
C GLU A 870 38.32 -7.11 5.39
N THR A 871 38.71 -6.48 4.28
CA THR A 871 38.86 -5.03 4.17
C THR A 871 37.81 -4.46 3.22
N TRP A 872 37.00 -3.53 3.71
CA TRP A 872 35.88 -2.93 2.97
C TRP A 872 36.08 -1.42 2.78
N ASP A 873 36.20 -0.99 1.52
CA ASP A 873 36.22 0.43 1.15
C ASP A 873 34.80 0.94 0.91
N VAL A 874 34.52 2.19 1.28
CA VAL A 874 33.29 2.91 0.86
C VAL A 874 33.50 3.50 -0.53
N VAL A 875 32.54 3.30 -1.43
CA VAL A 875 32.53 3.91 -2.76
C VAL A 875 31.76 5.24 -2.69
N THR A 876 32.49 6.35 -2.57
CA THR A 876 31.95 7.71 -2.50
C THR A 876 31.84 8.36 -3.88
N ASN A 877 31.15 9.49 -4.00
CA ASN A 877 31.30 10.39 -5.14
C ASN A 877 32.62 11.19 -5.07
N VAL A 878 32.84 12.07 -6.07
CA VAL A 878 34.02 12.94 -6.15
C VAL A 878 34.20 13.90 -4.96
N ASP A 879 33.11 14.20 -4.23
CA ASP A 879 33.10 15.08 -3.05
C ASP A 879 33.36 14.32 -1.73
N GLY A 880 33.51 12.99 -1.80
CA GLY A 880 33.64 12.12 -0.62
C GLY A 880 32.32 11.73 0.05
N ASN A 881 31.17 12.03 -0.56
CA ASN A 881 29.85 11.62 -0.04
C ASN A 881 29.49 10.20 -0.51
N GLY A 882 28.94 9.37 0.39
CA GLY A 882 28.34 8.09 0.00
C GLY A 882 27.10 8.30 -0.85
N LEU A 883 26.98 7.56 -1.97
CA LEU A 883 25.77 7.54 -2.79
C LEU A 883 25.01 6.23 -2.56
N MET A 884 23.72 6.35 -2.29
CA MET A 884 22.79 5.23 -2.23
C MET A 884 22.45 4.81 -3.66
N MET A 885 23.07 3.74 -4.16
CA MET A 885 22.70 3.16 -5.45
C MET A 885 21.51 2.21 -5.27
N ASP A 886 20.53 2.29 -6.16
CA ASP A 886 19.39 1.39 -6.19
C ASP A 886 19.71 0.11 -6.96
N ARG A 887 20.49 0.23 -8.03
CA ARG A 887 20.98 -0.90 -8.84
C ARG A 887 22.44 -0.71 -9.20
N ILE A 888 23.16 -1.82 -9.29
CA ILE A 888 24.53 -1.91 -9.80
C ILE A 888 24.56 -2.89 -10.97
N VAL A 889 25.38 -2.60 -11.98
CA VAL A 889 25.71 -3.57 -13.04
C VAL A 889 27.20 -3.52 -13.32
N VAL A 890 27.77 -4.68 -13.67
CA VAL A 890 29.17 -4.84 -14.07
C VAL A 890 29.23 -5.15 -15.56
N ASP A 891 30.01 -4.38 -16.30
CA ASP A 891 30.26 -4.56 -17.73
C ASP A 891 31.76 -4.81 -17.92
N GLY A 892 32.13 -6.09 -17.96
CA GLY A 892 33.50 -6.59 -17.96
C GLY A 892 34.31 -6.18 -16.73
N VAL A 893 34.94 -5.01 -16.80
CA VAL A 893 35.79 -4.42 -15.73
C VAL A 893 35.37 -2.99 -15.37
N ARG A 894 34.15 -2.58 -15.75
CA ARG A 894 33.53 -1.31 -15.38
C ARG A 894 32.33 -1.60 -14.49
N VAL A 895 32.11 -0.71 -13.53
CA VAL A 895 30.99 -0.81 -12.58
C VAL A 895 30.15 0.44 -12.73
N TYR A 896 28.86 0.23 -12.97
CA TYR A 896 27.86 1.28 -13.11
C TYR A 896 26.84 1.18 -11.98
N GLY A 897 26.38 2.31 -11.48
CA GLY A 897 25.35 2.43 -10.46
C GLY A 897 24.26 3.39 -10.91
N ALA A 898 23.01 3.10 -10.56
CA ALA A 898 21.87 3.97 -10.82
C ALA A 898 21.12 4.31 -9.53
N CYS A 899 20.71 5.57 -9.41
CA CYS A 899 19.82 6.11 -8.37
C CYS A 899 19.06 7.31 -8.94
N ASP A 900 18.10 7.88 -8.20
CA ASP A 900 17.24 8.99 -8.68
C ASP A 900 18.02 10.18 -9.32
N SER A 901 19.22 10.48 -8.82
CA SER A 901 20.07 11.56 -9.36
C SER A 901 20.78 11.24 -10.69
N GLY A 902 20.69 10.00 -11.18
CA GLY A 902 21.17 9.56 -12.49
C GLY A 902 22.04 8.28 -12.47
N ILE A 903 22.85 8.10 -13.51
CA ILE A 903 23.79 6.96 -13.64
C ILE A 903 25.22 7.43 -13.38
N TYR A 904 25.96 6.61 -12.65
CA TYR A 904 27.34 6.83 -12.25
C TYR A 904 28.22 5.65 -12.70
N GLU A 905 29.47 5.96 -13.06
CA GLU A 905 30.54 5.01 -13.37
C GLU A 905 31.60 5.08 -12.26
N VAL A 906 32.13 3.95 -11.78
CA VAL A 906 33.28 3.96 -10.86
C VAL A 906 34.55 4.33 -11.64
N ASP A 907 35.14 5.47 -11.33
CA ASP A 907 36.41 5.90 -11.93
C ASP A 907 37.56 5.00 -11.46
N LYS A 908 38.36 4.49 -12.40
CA LYS A 908 39.43 3.51 -12.10
C LYS A 908 40.65 4.09 -11.38
N GLN A 909 40.82 5.41 -11.37
CA GLN A 909 41.96 6.07 -10.72
C GLN A 909 41.59 6.51 -9.31
N THR A 910 40.42 7.13 -9.14
CA THR A 910 39.98 7.65 -7.84
C THR A 910 39.17 6.64 -7.03
N ASN A 911 38.62 5.61 -7.68
CA ASN A 911 37.62 4.68 -7.13
C ASN A 911 36.31 5.35 -6.67
N ALA A 912 36.06 6.58 -7.14
CA ALA A 912 34.86 7.34 -6.82
C ALA A 912 33.81 7.24 -7.93
N TRP A 913 32.54 7.39 -7.57
CA TRP A 913 31.41 7.54 -8.47
C TRP A 913 31.52 8.85 -9.26
N LYS A 914 31.62 8.73 -10.57
CA LYS A 914 31.57 9.82 -11.54
C LYS A 914 30.23 9.76 -12.28
N ARG A 915 29.43 10.83 -12.24
CA ARG A 915 28.14 10.88 -12.94
C ARG A 915 28.35 10.87 -14.46
N ILE A 916 27.62 10.01 -15.17
CA ILE A 916 27.63 9.90 -16.64
C ILE A 916 26.27 10.25 -17.27
N ALA A 917 25.18 10.10 -16.53
CA ALA A 917 23.85 10.56 -16.91
C ALA A 917 23.22 11.32 -15.74
N ALA A 918 22.52 12.42 -16.01
CA ALA A 918 21.79 13.19 -15.00
C ALA A 918 20.30 12.84 -15.04
N GLU A 919 19.74 12.54 -13.87
CA GLU A 919 18.33 12.18 -13.64
C GLU A 919 17.90 10.85 -14.31
N LEU A 920 17.07 10.08 -13.62
CA LEU A 920 16.33 8.96 -14.21
C LEU A 920 14.88 9.40 -14.50
N PRO A 921 14.23 8.89 -15.56
CA PRO A 921 12.82 9.20 -15.81
C PRO A 921 11.91 8.62 -14.72
N HIS A 922 12.26 7.45 -14.19
CA HIS A 922 11.59 6.76 -13.08
C HIS A 922 12.63 5.96 -12.26
N PRO A 923 12.32 5.61 -10.99
CA PRO A 923 13.15 4.71 -10.19
C PRO A 923 13.38 3.37 -10.90
N ALA A 924 14.65 2.95 -10.96
CA ALA A 924 15.06 1.75 -11.69
C ALA A 924 14.83 0.47 -10.88
N THR A 925 14.01 -0.44 -11.40
CA THR A 925 13.84 -1.81 -10.85
C THR A 925 14.90 -2.78 -11.37
N ALA A 926 15.56 -2.47 -12.48
CA ALA A 926 16.73 -3.16 -13.02
C ALA A 926 17.62 -2.18 -13.78
N LEU A 927 18.93 -2.49 -13.90
CA LEU A 927 19.91 -1.72 -14.67
C LEU A 927 20.75 -2.68 -15.51
N VAL A 928 20.94 -2.34 -16.79
CA VAL A 928 21.77 -3.09 -17.73
C VAL A 928 22.66 -2.13 -18.52
N SER A 929 23.91 -2.54 -18.74
CA SER A 929 24.87 -1.89 -19.63
C SER A 929 25.16 -2.79 -20.82
N VAL A 930 25.22 -2.21 -22.01
CA VAL A 930 25.63 -2.87 -23.25
C VAL A 930 26.83 -2.11 -23.82
N GLU A 931 27.97 -2.80 -23.90
CA GLU A 931 29.28 -2.28 -24.34
C GLU A 931 29.77 -1.01 -23.62
N GLY A 932 29.26 -0.72 -22.41
CA GLY A 932 29.48 0.54 -21.69
C GLY A 932 29.00 1.80 -22.44
N ARG A 933 28.10 1.64 -23.42
CA ARG A 933 27.61 2.67 -24.35
C ARG A 933 26.11 2.90 -24.25
N THR A 934 25.34 1.83 -24.19
CA THR A 934 23.88 1.87 -24.13
C THR A 934 23.43 1.32 -22.80
N PHE A 935 22.67 2.13 -22.07
CA PHE A 935 22.12 1.78 -20.76
C PHE A 935 20.63 1.53 -20.88
N TYR A 936 20.16 0.47 -20.25
CA TYR A 936 18.75 0.16 -20.14
C TYR A 936 18.36 0.13 -18.66
N ILE A 937 17.22 0.73 -18.34
CA ILE A 937 16.59 0.60 -17.03
C ILE A 937 15.24 -0.07 -17.17
N GLY A 938 14.99 -1.08 -16.33
CA GLY A 938 13.65 -1.57 -16.07
C GLY A 938 12.97 -0.65 -15.05
N THR A 939 11.65 -0.51 -15.14
CA THR A 939 10.86 0.30 -14.20
C THR A 939 9.67 -0.49 -13.64
N LYS A 940 9.04 0.02 -12.58
CA LYS A 940 7.92 -0.65 -11.92
C LYS A 940 6.60 -0.64 -12.73
N GLN A 941 6.36 0.39 -13.54
CA GLN A 941 5.06 0.64 -14.20
C GLN A 941 5.17 1.33 -15.57
N ASN A 942 6.36 1.48 -16.13
CA ASN A 942 6.62 2.23 -17.37
C ASN A 942 7.58 1.46 -18.32
N GLY A 943 7.66 0.13 -18.17
CA GLY A 943 8.45 -0.72 -19.06
C GLY A 943 9.95 -0.44 -18.97
N VAL A 944 10.63 -0.51 -20.13
CA VAL A 944 12.08 -0.30 -20.26
C VAL A 944 12.40 1.04 -20.93
N PHE A 945 13.36 1.78 -20.38
CA PHE A 945 13.94 2.99 -21.00
C PHE A 945 15.37 2.74 -21.44
N ARG A 946 15.77 3.36 -22.55
CA ARG A 946 17.11 3.31 -23.15
C ARG A 946 17.76 4.69 -23.09
N PHE A 947 19.02 4.74 -22.69
CA PHE A 947 19.90 5.91 -22.82
C PHE A 947 21.15 5.51 -23.60
N GLN A 948 21.53 6.31 -24.59
CA GLN A 948 22.76 6.11 -25.34
C GLN A 948 23.76 7.22 -25.01
N ARG A 949 24.97 6.83 -24.61
CA ARG A 949 26.05 7.75 -24.28
C ARG A 949 26.69 8.28 -25.56
N ASN A 950 26.67 9.59 -25.76
CA ASN A 950 27.16 10.26 -26.97
C ASN A 950 28.68 10.52 -27.00
N ASP A 951 29.43 10.06 -25.99
CA ASP A 951 30.86 10.33 -25.83
C ASP A 951 31.73 9.58 -26.86
N LEU A 952 32.22 10.32 -27.87
CA LEU A 952 33.48 10.07 -28.59
C LEU A 952 34.29 11.37 -28.69
#